data_AF-A0A4Q2L6J5-F1
#
_entry.id   AF-A0A4Q2L6J5-F1
#
_cell.length_a   1.000
_cell.length_b   1.000
_cell.length_c   1.000
_cell.angle_alpha   90.00
_cell.angle_beta   90.00
_cell.angle_gamma   90.00
#
_symmetry.space_group_name_H-M   'P 1'
#
loop_
_entity.id
_entity.type
_entity.pdbx_description
1 polymer ?
#
loop_
_entity_poly.entity_id
_entity_poly.type
_entity_poly.pdbx_seq_one_letter_code
_entity_poly.pdbx_strand_id
1 'polypeptide(L)'
;MRTRLTKRLGAAGLGTLVVLAMAASPAHGFVLPAEPVPPSGLTGLEPTGSDMPTVGGNLGNQHYSGLTQIDNRNLHELGPTWRTHVSAVAPASDDVGQQTTPIVVDGVIYLDTPSGGVIAVDGATGESEWKWEPAEFETADTRRGVSAGDGKIFTLADGDRVVALDQGTGEEVWVVQPAGPNGEDLGSLDRVATVYHDGIVYAHAANGDRAAVVALSATDGSYLWHFFGGPDRGTIFTDVNGNSVDAGATWGPVLPDGTDCALEGGSTPWIHGAVDPELGMYYMTFGNARSCTSSQNGSLRPGDNLFSSTMVAVEATTGEYKWHYQSIRHDVWDMDNVHPPTLADVEIGGEERKVVFYGSKSGHQFVLDRTDGQPVLPVVEKPMITDSRQNHAETQPFPEERLLPECVVWEKLDQENIPGDPWRAVPNYNGYQPDEDGNLVFNPDSYVAADEPFLTYPDGYPSDHRQGCMYDPQWDLPILSTTSQNGGADWSNNSYSHRTNLVYYPYGTNPVAHWNGAAANGQRAMGQYQTGGILAYEASTGQVQWRNHLGTDMSHGQGPLTTASDLLFVGQIDGRLLAMDSTDGEVLWEFQTGSGIASAPITYEVDGEQYVAVFAAGSTNPYGGSVTQGDSLWAFKLGGTYSTDSGSQEGPDTAPLSIRRPVSGAAVAGESVGNTVYLARSSRTADTAAARDSKAQAAMQPTHLRVPVGTTVTFLNPGAETFPNFPNQLPHCATQFFEGEFNVKLQPGESYQHTFDRAGEYFFNDCTDPRPTGKIEVYLDPQDQPGALTFTPSRLDLSSGTGIFTGVNGKVTAHFELPPGHEYESGAILRAPLSQTPIPATTVTANKNRLIVEFEKADLDNNVPEGEVTLTLVANVLHEGVQKQLMATTTVTVVK
;
A
#
# COMPACT_ATOMS: atom_id res chain seq x y z
N MET A 1 -37.27 -51.43 40.94
CA MET A 1 -37.73 -52.09 42.18
C MET A 1 -36.70 -53.15 42.55
N ARG A 2 -36.14 -53.08 43.78
CA ARG A 2 -35.37 -54.12 44.51
C ARG A 2 -33.92 -54.40 44.05
N THR A 3 -32.93 -53.74 44.68
CA THR A 3 -32.14 -54.16 45.88
C THR A 3 -30.98 -55.10 45.51
N ARG A 4 -29.71 -54.64 45.44
CA ARG A 4 -28.72 -54.43 46.53
C ARG A 4 -28.73 -55.53 47.61
N LEU A 5 -27.58 -56.18 47.84
CA LEU A 5 -26.94 -56.49 49.15
C LEU A 5 -25.66 -57.33 48.87
N THR A 6 -24.44 -56.79 48.94
CA THR A 6 -23.54 -56.52 50.10
C THR A 6 -22.74 -57.71 50.65
N LYS A 7 -21.40 -57.51 50.66
CA LYS A 7 -20.40 -57.81 51.73
C LYS A 7 -20.12 -59.30 52.05
N ARG A 8 -18.94 -59.75 52.48
CA ARG A 8 -17.57 -59.22 52.72
C ARG A 8 -16.69 -60.45 53.08
N LEU A 9 -15.41 -60.35 52.71
CA LEU A 9 -14.17 -60.80 53.39
C LEU A 9 -14.00 -62.21 54.01
N GLY A 10 -12.82 -62.76 53.68
CA GLY A 10 -11.98 -63.63 54.53
C GLY A 10 -11.39 -64.78 53.72
N ALA A 11 -10.14 -65.21 53.84
CA ALA A 11 -8.92 -64.70 54.46
C ALA A 11 -7.75 -65.54 53.88
N ALA A 12 -6.57 -64.94 53.80
CA ALA A 12 -5.22 -65.52 53.93
C ALA A 12 -4.86 -66.88 53.30
N GLY A 13 -3.77 -66.89 52.52
CA GLY A 13 -2.76 -67.94 52.66
C GLY A 13 -2.02 -68.37 51.40
N LEU A 14 -0.80 -67.82 51.25
CA LEU A 14 0.41 -68.45 50.68
C LEU A 14 0.46 -68.81 49.19
N GLY A 15 1.54 -68.36 48.55
CA GLY A 15 2.25 -69.20 47.58
C GLY A 15 2.65 -68.52 46.28
N THR A 16 3.75 -67.76 46.36
CA THR A 16 4.84 -67.74 45.38
C THR A 16 4.55 -67.30 43.93
N LEU A 17 5.18 -66.17 43.60
CA LEU A 17 5.48 -65.63 42.27
C LEU A 17 5.71 -66.72 41.20
N VAL A 18 4.92 -66.64 40.13
CA VAL A 18 5.40 -66.88 38.76
C VAL A 18 5.10 -65.60 38.00
N VAL A 19 6.15 -64.88 37.59
CA VAL A 19 6.05 -63.78 36.64
C VAL A 19 5.71 -64.39 35.28
N LEU A 20 4.45 -64.31 34.90
CA LEU A 20 4.03 -64.42 33.51
C LEU A 20 3.77 -62.99 33.02
N ALA A 21 4.61 -62.50 32.11
CA ALA A 21 4.36 -61.27 31.38
C ALA A 21 3.09 -61.46 30.53
N MET A 22 1.96 -60.91 30.99
CA MET A 22 0.81 -60.68 30.13
C MET A 22 0.99 -59.32 29.47
N ALA A 23 1.12 -59.32 28.15
CA ALA A 23 0.99 -58.12 27.34
C ALA A 23 -0.41 -57.53 27.57
N ALA A 24 -0.47 -56.40 28.26
CA ALA A 24 -1.64 -55.56 28.30
C ALA A 24 -1.69 -54.78 26.97
N SER A 25 -2.71 -55.05 26.16
CA SER A 25 -3.07 -54.15 25.06
C SER A 25 -3.32 -52.75 25.63
N PRO A 26 -2.80 -51.68 25.02
CA PRO A 26 -3.13 -50.34 25.44
C PRO A 26 -4.62 -50.12 25.16
N ALA A 27 -5.38 -49.91 26.24
CA ALA A 27 -6.69 -49.29 26.13
C ALA A 27 -6.48 -47.94 25.45
N HIS A 28 -6.94 -47.82 24.21
CA HIS A 28 -7.04 -46.55 23.51
C HIS A 28 -8.11 -45.75 24.25
N GLY A 29 -7.70 -44.99 25.26
CA GLY A 29 -8.51 -43.92 25.79
C GLY A 29 -8.70 -42.94 24.64
N PHE A 30 -9.94 -42.78 24.17
CA PHE A 30 -10.34 -41.59 23.43
C PHE A 30 -10.08 -40.42 24.37
N VAL A 31 -8.96 -39.73 24.18
CA VAL A 31 -8.80 -38.36 24.66
C VAL A 31 -9.78 -37.57 23.79
N LEU A 32 -10.87 -37.09 24.39
CA LEU A 32 -11.71 -36.11 23.71
C LEU A 32 -10.79 -34.92 23.37
N PRO A 33 -10.86 -34.37 22.15
CA PRO A 33 -10.15 -33.13 21.85
C PRO A 33 -10.49 -32.11 22.94
N ALA A 34 -9.48 -31.38 23.41
CA ALA A 34 -9.71 -30.31 24.37
C ALA A 34 -10.70 -29.32 23.74
N GLU A 35 -11.62 -28.78 24.55
CA GLU A 35 -12.50 -27.71 24.07
C GLU A 35 -11.62 -26.53 23.63
N PRO A 36 -11.91 -25.91 22.47
CA PRO A 36 -11.19 -24.72 22.03
C PRO A 36 -11.21 -23.63 23.10
N VAL A 37 -10.09 -22.94 23.25
CA VAL A 37 -9.91 -21.83 24.17
C VAL A 37 -9.62 -20.58 23.35
N PRO A 38 -10.59 -19.66 23.20
CA PRO A 38 -10.34 -18.40 22.53
C PRO A 38 -9.28 -17.59 23.31
N PRO A 39 -8.42 -16.81 22.63
CA PRO A 39 -7.53 -15.89 23.31
C PRO A 39 -8.33 -14.78 24.00
N SER A 40 -7.69 -14.07 24.94
CA SER A 40 -8.33 -12.92 25.60
C SER A 40 -8.81 -11.88 24.57
N GLY A 41 -9.98 -11.30 24.85
CA GLY A 41 -10.62 -10.30 23.98
C GLY A 41 -11.31 -10.84 22.72
N LEU A 42 -11.12 -12.11 22.32
CA LEU A 42 -11.71 -12.64 21.09
C LEU A 42 -13.14 -13.16 21.34
N THR A 43 -14.11 -12.25 21.33
CA THR A 43 -15.53 -12.58 21.65
C THR A 43 -16.48 -12.51 20.46
N GLY A 44 -16.03 -12.09 19.27
CA GLY A 44 -16.89 -11.93 18.09
C GLY A 44 -16.60 -10.64 17.32
N LEU A 45 -17.65 -9.89 17.01
CA LEU A 45 -17.61 -8.59 16.32
C LEU A 45 -17.65 -7.39 17.28
N GLU A 46 -17.59 -7.62 18.59
CA GLU A 46 -17.63 -6.55 19.58
C GLU A 46 -16.38 -5.65 19.47
N PRO A 47 -16.50 -4.36 19.84
CA PRO A 47 -15.35 -3.47 19.97
C PRO A 47 -14.25 -4.07 20.84
N THR A 48 -13.00 -3.91 20.42
CA THR A 48 -11.83 -4.35 21.20
C THR A 48 -11.67 -3.56 22.49
N GLY A 49 -10.96 -4.12 23.47
CA GLY A 49 -10.78 -3.52 24.80
C GLY A 49 -9.31 -3.51 25.19
N SER A 50 -8.98 -4.14 26.31
CA SER A 50 -7.60 -4.30 26.77
C SER A 50 -6.73 -5.09 25.80
N ASP A 51 -7.34 -5.92 24.95
CA ASP A 51 -6.69 -6.75 23.94
C ASP A 51 -7.16 -6.37 22.53
N MET A 52 -6.31 -6.67 21.54
CA MET A 52 -6.59 -6.53 20.12
C MET A 52 -6.12 -7.82 19.40
N PRO A 53 -6.89 -8.92 19.48
CA PRO A 53 -6.40 -10.28 19.23
C PRO A 53 -6.30 -10.67 17.76
N THR A 54 -6.76 -9.83 16.83
CA THR A 54 -6.65 -10.09 15.38
C THR A 54 -6.04 -8.89 14.66
N VAL A 55 -5.49 -9.12 13.47
CA VAL A 55 -4.94 -8.07 12.60
C VAL A 55 -5.99 -7.04 12.14
N GLY A 56 -7.27 -7.41 12.16
CA GLY A 56 -8.41 -6.52 11.91
C GLY A 56 -9.12 -6.10 13.21
N GLY A 57 -8.47 -6.26 14.35
CA GLY A 57 -9.01 -5.99 15.69
C GLY A 57 -9.88 -7.10 16.26
N ASN A 58 -10.94 -7.49 15.55
CA ASN A 58 -11.87 -8.56 15.96
C ASN A 58 -12.15 -9.54 14.81
N LEU A 59 -13.06 -10.51 14.99
CA LEU A 59 -13.37 -11.51 13.95
C LEU A 59 -14.05 -10.91 12.71
N GLY A 60 -14.64 -9.72 12.84
CA GLY A 60 -15.28 -8.98 11.75
C GLY A 60 -14.38 -7.96 11.07
N ASN A 61 -13.08 -7.89 11.41
CA ASN A 61 -12.12 -6.93 10.87
C ASN A 61 -12.53 -5.44 10.99
N GLN A 62 -13.27 -5.07 12.03
CA GLN A 62 -13.75 -3.68 12.20
C GLN A 62 -12.66 -2.69 12.62
N HIS A 63 -11.55 -3.19 13.15
CA HIS A 63 -10.41 -2.44 13.65
C HIS A 63 -10.83 -1.20 14.48
N TYR A 64 -11.73 -1.47 15.43
CA TYR A 64 -12.36 -0.49 16.32
C TYR A 64 -12.16 -0.87 17.77
N SER A 65 -11.79 0.09 18.60
CA SER A 65 -11.57 -0.07 20.03
C SER A 65 -12.59 0.71 20.87
N GLY A 66 -13.09 0.06 21.90
CA GLY A 66 -13.93 0.64 22.94
C GLY A 66 -13.15 1.48 23.97
N LEU A 67 -11.82 1.55 23.89
CA LEU A 67 -11.00 2.33 24.82
C LEU A 67 -11.19 3.85 24.59
N THR A 68 -11.13 4.61 25.68
CA THR A 68 -11.43 6.06 25.69
C THR A 68 -10.51 6.89 26.59
N GLN A 69 -9.39 6.35 27.05
CA GLN A 69 -8.48 7.10 27.93
C GLN A 69 -7.74 8.19 27.15
N ILE A 70 -7.36 7.91 25.91
CA ILE A 70 -6.82 8.87 24.95
C ILE A 70 -7.99 9.46 24.15
N ASP A 71 -8.11 10.79 24.17
CA ASP A 71 -9.14 11.54 23.45
C ASP A 71 -8.65 12.93 23.03
N ASN A 72 -9.47 13.66 22.27
CA ASN A 72 -9.13 14.93 21.65
C ASN A 72 -8.74 16.02 22.68
N ARG A 73 -9.11 15.86 23.96
CA ARG A 73 -8.82 16.82 25.04
C ARG A 73 -7.43 16.62 25.63
N ASN A 74 -6.89 15.41 25.57
CA ASN A 74 -5.60 15.05 26.18
C ASN A 74 -4.59 14.47 25.17
N LEU A 75 -4.94 14.36 23.88
CA LEU A 75 -4.07 13.86 22.82
C LEU A 75 -2.73 14.60 22.74
N HIS A 76 -2.70 15.89 23.08
CA HIS A 76 -1.48 16.69 23.17
C HIS A 76 -0.49 16.18 24.25
N GLU A 77 -0.92 15.32 25.17
CA GLU A 77 -0.08 14.65 26.17
C GLU A 77 0.46 13.29 25.69
N LEU A 78 0.04 12.80 24.52
CA LEU A 78 0.49 11.54 23.96
C LEU A 78 1.97 11.64 23.56
N GLY A 79 2.80 10.74 24.09
CA GLY A 79 4.22 10.65 23.78
C GLY A 79 4.71 9.20 23.73
N PRO A 80 5.85 8.93 23.08
CA PRO A 80 6.40 7.59 23.01
C PRO A 80 6.81 7.10 24.40
N THR A 81 6.61 5.83 24.69
CA THR A 81 6.94 5.23 25.99
C THR A 81 8.02 4.16 25.89
N TRP A 82 8.13 3.49 24.75
CA TRP A 82 9.23 2.60 24.42
C TRP A 82 9.30 2.40 22.89
N ARG A 83 10.45 1.93 22.43
CA ARG A 83 10.72 1.50 21.05
C ARG A 83 11.53 0.21 21.09
N THR A 84 11.13 -0.77 20.28
CA THR A 84 11.78 -2.08 20.20
C THR A 84 12.19 -2.37 18.76
N HIS A 85 13.48 -2.67 18.57
CA HIS A 85 14.01 -3.17 17.29
C HIS A 85 13.79 -4.68 17.19
N VAL A 86 12.88 -5.10 16.32
CA VAL A 86 12.40 -6.50 16.28
C VAL A 86 13.32 -7.44 15.50
N SER A 87 14.22 -6.91 14.68
CA SER A 87 15.12 -7.72 13.82
C SER A 87 16.44 -8.07 14.49
N ALA A 88 16.69 -7.68 15.74
CA ALA A 88 18.00 -7.73 16.38
C ALA A 88 18.62 -9.14 16.56
N VAL A 89 19.15 -9.69 15.46
CA VAL A 89 20.44 -10.38 15.40
C VAL A 89 21.25 -9.61 14.37
N ALA A 90 22.18 -8.76 14.81
CA ALA A 90 23.03 -8.01 13.91
C ALA A 90 23.98 -8.96 13.13
N PRO A 91 24.28 -8.67 11.85
CA PRO A 91 23.68 -7.65 11.01
C PRO A 91 22.56 -8.27 10.18
N ALA A 92 21.34 -8.33 10.71
CA ALA A 92 20.16 -8.40 9.86
C ALA A 92 20.26 -7.20 8.91
N SER A 93 20.18 -7.42 7.60
CA SER A 93 20.15 -6.30 6.67
C SER A 93 19.00 -5.39 7.07
N ASP A 94 19.26 -4.10 7.21
CA ASP A 94 18.27 -3.04 7.48
C ASP A 94 17.26 -2.85 6.29
N ASP A 95 17.17 -3.84 5.39
CA ASP A 95 16.68 -3.74 4.02
C ASP A 95 15.51 -4.71 3.69
N VAL A 96 14.72 -5.16 4.68
CA VAL A 96 13.49 -5.93 4.41
C VAL A 96 12.27 -5.27 5.02
N GLY A 97 11.59 -4.44 4.23
CA GLY A 97 10.30 -3.88 4.61
C GLY A 97 9.26 -4.96 4.97
N GLN A 98 8.35 -4.64 5.88
CA GLN A 98 7.32 -5.55 6.40
C GLN A 98 5.92 -4.91 6.42
N GLN A 99 4.90 -5.77 6.32
CA GLN A 99 3.48 -5.37 6.25
C GLN A 99 2.67 -5.93 7.42
N THR A 100 3.33 -6.42 8.46
CA THR A 100 2.69 -7.13 9.57
C THR A 100 1.95 -6.14 10.46
N THR A 101 0.66 -6.40 10.68
CA THR A 101 -0.11 -5.71 11.72
C THR A 101 0.04 -6.52 13.01
N PRO A 102 0.55 -5.92 14.11
CA PRO A 102 0.68 -6.63 15.37
C PRO A 102 -0.68 -7.02 15.96
N ILE A 103 -0.71 -8.03 16.82
CA ILE A 103 -1.86 -8.35 17.67
C ILE A 103 -1.48 -8.26 19.15
N VAL A 104 -2.44 -8.01 20.04
CA VAL A 104 -2.23 -7.99 21.49
C VAL A 104 -3.13 -9.02 22.15
N VAL A 105 -2.53 -9.88 22.98
CA VAL A 105 -3.25 -10.83 23.84
C VAL A 105 -2.59 -10.86 25.21
N ASP A 106 -3.38 -10.62 26.26
CA ASP A 106 -2.97 -10.60 27.66
C ASP A 106 -1.78 -9.65 27.92
N GLY A 107 -1.79 -8.49 27.26
CA GLY A 107 -0.75 -7.46 27.39
C GLY A 107 0.55 -7.75 26.65
N VAL A 108 0.63 -8.85 25.88
CA VAL A 108 1.79 -9.19 25.04
C VAL A 108 1.47 -8.92 23.58
N ILE A 109 2.37 -8.23 22.89
CA ILE A 109 2.29 -7.93 21.46
C ILE A 109 2.99 -9.05 20.68
N TYR A 110 2.33 -9.57 19.65
CA TYR A 110 2.88 -10.57 18.73
C TYR A 110 2.89 -10.04 17.30
N LEU A 111 3.98 -10.26 16.59
CA LEU A 111 4.11 -9.90 15.17
C LEU A 111 5.19 -10.73 14.47
N ASP A 112 5.08 -10.80 13.14
CA ASP A 112 6.14 -11.35 12.30
C ASP A 112 7.37 -10.44 12.29
N THR A 113 8.56 -11.01 12.16
CA THR A 113 9.80 -10.23 12.06
C THR A 113 10.25 -10.11 10.60
N PRO A 114 10.93 -9.00 10.22
CA PRO A 114 11.62 -8.91 8.94
C PRO A 114 12.63 -10.05 8.68
N SER A 115 13.12 -10.70 9.74
CA SER A 115 14.09 -11.80 9.66
C SER A 115 13.49 -13.17 9.33
N GLY A 116 12.17 -13.33 9.23
CA GLY A 116 11.56 -14.64 8.90
C GLY A 116 10.93 -15.37 10.07
N GLY A 117 10.76 -14.72 11.22
CA GLY A 117 10.27 -15.31 12.45
C GLY A 117 9.05 -14.61 13.05
N VAL A 118 8.83 -14.84 14.34
CA VAL A 118 7.81 -14.20 15.17
C VAL A 118 8.48 -13.71 16.45
N ILE A 119 8.07 -12.54 16.95
CA ILE A 119 8.51 -12.01 18.24
C ILE A 119 7.31 -11.76 19.14
N ALA A 120 7.49 -12.02 20.43
CA ALA A 120 6.61 -11.59 21.50
C ALA A 120 7.28 -10.46 22.29
N VAL A 121 6.54 -9.38 22.51
CA VAL A 121 7.01 -8.16 23.17
C VAL A 121 6.04 -7.79 24.29
N ASP A 122 6.54 -7.57 25.50
CA ASP A 122 5.74 -7.06 26.61
C ASP A 122 5.22 -5.66 26.26
N GLY A 123 3.89 -5.48 26.27
CA GLY A 123 3.24 -4.25 25.83
C GLY A 123 3.50 -3.05 26.76
N ALA A 124 3.82 -3.27 28.03
CA ALA A 124 4.09 -2.17 28.96
C ALA A 124 5.52 -1.62 28.83
N THR A 125 6.49 -2.49 28.56
CA THR A 125 7.93 -2.21 28.64
C THR A 125 8.66 -2.22 27.30
N GLY A 126 8.12 -2.91 26.29
CA GLY A 126 8.80 -3.14 25.02
C GLY A 126 9.88 -4.22 25.08
N GLU A 127 10.06 -4.91 26.21
CA GLU A 127 11.04 -5.98 26.32
C GLU A 127 10.58 -7.22 25.53
N SER A 128 11.52 -7.91 24.87
CA SER A 128 11.22 -9.17 24.19
C SER A 128 11.04 -10.29 25.22
N GLU A 129 9.87 -10.91 25.18
CA GLU A 129 9.55 -12.10 25.99
C GLU A 129 10.20 -13.35 25.39
N TRP A 130 9.99 -13.54 24.08
CA TRP A 130 10.64 -14.58 23.30
C TRP A 130 10.70 -14.18 21.83
N LYS A 131 11.57 -14.88 21.09
CA LYS A 131 11.70 -14.74 19.63
C LYS A 131 11.87 -16.12 19.01
N TRP A 132 11.05 -16.42 18.01
CA TRP A 132 11.17 -17.61 17.19
C TRP A 132 11.80 -17.23 15.86
N GLU A 133 13.01 -17.75 15.59
CA GLU A 133 13.75 -17.53 14.35
C GLU A 133 14.21 -18.86 13.74
N PRO A 134 13.48 -19.38 12.76
CA PRO A 134 13.76 -20.70 12.20
C PRO A 134 14.98 -20.64 11.26
N ALA A 135 16.09 -21.26 11.64
CA ALA A 135 17.32 -21.29 10.83
C ALA A 135 17.20 -22.13 9.54
N GLU A 136 16.15 -22.94 9.43
CA GLU A 136 15.89 -23.86 8.32
C GLU A 136 14.97 -23.30 7.24
N PHE A 137 14.35 -22.14 7.49
CA PHE A 137 13.49 -21.44 6.55
C PHE A 137 14.24 -20.22 6.01
N GLU A 138 14.04 -19.87 4.72
CA GLU A 138 14.65 -18.66 4.17
C GLU A 138 14.13 -17.41 4.91
N THR A 139 14.93 -16.33 4.89
CA THR A 139 14.55 -15.03 5.47
C THR A 139 13.22 -14.57 4.88
N ALA A 140 12.36 -13.96 5.71
CA ALA A 140 11.01 -13.57 5.32
C ALA A 140 10.96 -12.72 4.04
N ASP A 141 10.05 -13.10 3.14
CA ASP A 141 9.31 -12.14 2.32
C ASP A 141 8.36 -11.29 3.21
N THR A 142 7.72 -10.26 2.66
CA THR A 142 6.73 -9.45 3.41
C THR A 142 5.61 -10.31 3.99
N ARG A 143 5.36 -10.26 5.31
CA ARG A 143 4.22 -10.91 5.99
C ARG A 143 3.22 -9.90 6.49
N ARG A 144 1.97 -10.33 6.73
CA ARG A 144 0.86 -9.44 7.11
C ARG A 144 0.32 -9.64 8.53
N GLY A 145 0.80 -10.64 9.26
CA GLY A 145 0.46 -10.83 10.67
C GLY A 145 0.25 -12.28 11.08
N VAL A 146 0.11 -12.44 12.40
CA VAL A 146 -0.13 -13.72 13.07
C VAL A 146 -1.57 -13.78 13.60
N SER A 147 -2.01 -14.95 14.05
CA SER A 147 -3.22 -15.11 14.85
C SER A 147 -2.94 -15.86 16.15
N ALA A 148 -3.82 -15.70 17.14
CA ALA A 148 -3.70 -16.35 18.44
C ALA A 148 -4.93 -17.21 18.76
N GLY A 149 -4.72 -18.33 19.46
CA GLY A 149 -5.79 -19.19 19.95
C GLY A 149 -5.30 -20.52 20.50
N ASP A 150 -6.08 -21.13 21.41
CA ASP A 150 -5.72 -22.39 22.09
C ASP A 150 -4.32 -22.36 22.76
N GLY A 151 -3.92 -21.19 23.30
CA GLY A 151 -2.60 -20.97 23.88
C GLY A 151 -1.45 -21.01 22.88
N LYS A 152 -1.72 -20.74 21.59
CA LYS A 152 -0.73 -20.76 20.51
C LYS A 152 -0.76 -19.47 19.68
N ILE A 153 0.35 -19.20 19.02
CA ILE A 153 0.48 -18.21 17.96
C ILE A 153 0.67 -18.95 16.63
N PHE A 154 -0.10 -18.59 15.62
CA PHE A 154 -0.06 -19.19 14.29
C PHE A 154 0.54 -18.22 13.28
N THR A 155 1.51 -18.69 12.49
CA THR A 155 2.17 -17.90 11.43
C THR A 155 2.43 -18.76 10.19
N LEU A 156 2.93 -18.14 9.13
CA LEU A 156 3.41 -18.77 7.91
C LEU A 156 4.93 -18.78 7.86
N ALA A 157 5.50 -19.80 7.22
CA ALA A 157 6.92 -19.93 7.00
C ALA A 157 7.21 -20.36 5.56
N ASP A 158 8.47 -20.19 5.13
CA ASP A 158 8.93 -20.54 3.80
C ASP A 158 8.57 -21.99 3.41
N GLY A 159 8.40 -22.24 2.11
CA GLY A 159 7.95 -23.52 1.57
C GLY A 159 6.48 -23.83 1.88
N ASP A 160 5.65 -22.80 1.94
CA ASP A 160 4.19 -22.87 2.11
C ASP A 160 3.79 -23.59 3.41
N ARG A 161 4.47 -23.27 4.51
CA ARG A 161 4.27 -23.92 5.81
C ARG A 161 3.38 -23.08 6.71
N VAL A 162 2.54 -23.77 7.47
CA VAL A 162 1.80 -23.21 8.60
C VAL A 162 2.46 -23.70 9.88
N VAL A 163 2.69 -22.78 10.81
CA VAL A 163 3.41 -23.03 12.07
C VAL A 163 2.53 -22.65 13.24
N ALA A 164 2.54 -23.47 14.29
CA ALA A 164 2.01 -23.12 15.59
C ALA A 164 3.13 -23.08 16.63
N LEU A 165 3.19 -21.97 17.36
CA LEU A 165 4.12 -21.72 18.45
C LEU A 165 3.34 -21.69 19.76
N ASP A 166 3.93 -22.20 20.84
CA ASP A 166 3.37 -22.00 22.18
C ASP A 166 3.38 -20.50 22.51
N GLN A 167 2.24 -19.96 22.93
CA GLN A 167 2.06 -18.52 23.11
C GLN A 167 2.98 -17.94 24.21
N GLY A 168 3.27 -18.71 25.25
CA GLY A 168 4.06 -18.26 26.39
C GLY A 168 5.57 -18.40 26.19
N THR A 169 6.01 -19.33 25.36
CA THR A 169 7.43 -19.70 25.23
C THR A 169 8.01 -19.52 23.83
N GLY A 170 7.17 -19.45 22.80
CA GLY A 170 7.60 -19.42 21.40
C GLY A 170 8.13 -20.77 20.88
N GLU A 171 8.04 -21.85 21.66
CA GLU A 171 8.45 -23.18 21.22
C GLU A 171 7.51 -23.71 20.12
N GLU A 172 8.08 -24.33 19.08
CA GLU A 172 7.29 -24.96 18.02
C GLU A 172 6.44 -26.11 18.58
N VAL A 173 5.11 -25.99 18.41
CA VAL A 173 4.16 -27.05 18.75
C VAL A 173 3.98 -27.98 17.56
N TRP A 174 3.77 -27.42 16.38
CA TRP A 174 3.72 -28.15 15.12
C TRP A 174 4.07 -27.26 13.92
N VAL A 175 4.54 -27.91 12.86
CA VAL A 175 4.80 -27.31 11.54
C VAL A 175 4.25 -28.25 10.49
N VAL A 176 3.43 -27.74 9.57
CA VAL A 176 2.85 -28.52 8.47
C VAL A 176 3.00 -27.79 7.15
N GLN A 177 3.21 -28.54 6.08
CA GLN A 177 3.07 -28.06 4.71
C GLN A 177 1.76 -28.66 4.18
N PRO A 178 0.64 -27.92 4.25
CA PRO A 178 -0.66 -28.48 3.91
C PRO A 178 -0.77 -28.76 2.41
N ALA A 179 -1.46 -29.84 2.09
CA ALA A 179 -1.87 -30.18 0.74
C ALA A 179 -3.33 -30.67 0.78
N GLY A 180 -4.01 -30.62 -0.35
CA GLY A 180 -5.35 -31.19 -0.45
C GLY A 180 -5.35 -32.70 -0.19
N PRO A 181 -6.52 -33.32 0.07
CA PRO A 181 -6.63 -34.73 0.44
C PRO A 181 -6.15 -35.70 -0.64
N ASN A 182 -6.03 -35.25 -1.90
CA ASN A 182 -5.47 -36.02 -3.00
C ASN A 182 -4.06 -35.53 -3.42
N GLY A 183 -3.41 -34.71 -2.59
CA GLY A 183 -2.12 -34.10 -2.87
C GLY A 183 -2.22 -32.88 -3.78
N GLU A 184 -3.37 -32.21 -3.81
CA GLU A 184 -3.53 -30.95 -4.54
C GLU A 184 -2.61 -29.87 -3.97
N ASP A 185 -1.96 -29.12 -4.87
CA ASP A 185 -1.27 -27.87 -4.56
C ASP A 185 -2.31 -26.80 -4.23
N LEU A 186 -2.13 -26.12 -3.10
CA LEU A 186 -3.07 -25.13 -2.56
C LEU A 186 -2.66 -23.70 -2.90
N GLY A 187 -1.55 -23.52 -3.64
CA GLY A 187 -0.93 -22.22 -3.89
C GLY A 187 0.05 -21.84 -2.78
N SER A 188 0.68 -20.68 -2.93
CA SER A 188 1.76 -20.27 -2.05
C SER A 188 1.24 -19.65 -0.74
N LEU A 189 1.58 -20.26 0.40
CA LEU A 189 1.16 -19.87 1.74
C LEU A 189 2.32 -19.17 2.48
N ASP A 190 2.68 -17.97 2.02
CA ASP A 190 3.92 -17.29 2.44
C ASP A 190 3.72 -15.90 3.09
N ARG A 191 2.61 -15.22 2.82
CA ARG A 191 2.44 -13.77 3.14
C ARG A 191 1.21 -13.41 3.97
N VAL A 192 0.10 -14.12 3.79
CA VAL A 192 -1.22 -13.69 4.28
C VAL A 192 -1.33 -13.92 5.79
N ALA A 193 -1.94 -12.98 6.51
CA ALA A 193 -2.19 -13.17 7.93
C ALA A 193 -3.07 -14.42 8.17
N THR A 194 -2.69 -15.24 9.13
CA THR A 194 -3.53 -16.38 9.55
C THR A 194 -4.75 -15.86 10.32
N VAL A 195 -5.84 -16.63 10.32
CA VAL A 195 -7.04 -16.33 11.13
C VAL A 195 -7.36 -17.54 12.00
N TYR A 196 -7.61 -17.31 13.29
CA TYR A 196 -8.03 -18.36 14.21
C TYR A 196 -9.50 -18.17 14.63
N HIS A 197 -10.26 -19.26 14.66
CA HIS A 197 -11.57 -19.31 15.30
C HIS A 197 -11.93 -20.74 15.72
N ASP A 198 -12.37 -20.92 16.97
CA ASP A 198 -12.96 -22.16 17.50
C ASP A 198 -12.19 -23.45 17.16
N GLY A 199 -10.87 -23.44 17.38
CA GLY A 199 -10.00 -24.58 17.12
C GLY A 199 -9.61 -24.79 15.67
N ILE A 200 -9.90 -23.82 14.79
CA ILE A 200 -9.55 -23.82 13.37
C ILE A 200 -8.59 -22.66 13.08
N VAL A 201 -7.57 -22.93 12.27
CA VAL A 201 -6.67 -21.93 11.70
C VAL A 201 -6.89 -21.90 10.19
N TYR A 202 -7.22 -20.72 9.67
CA TYR A 202 -7.35 -20.45 8.25
C TYR A 202 -6.06 -19.85 7.72
N ALA A 203 -5.48 -20.47 6.70
CA ALA A 203 -4.35 -19.97 5.94
C ALA A 203 -4.76 -19.74 4.49
N HIS A 204 -4.18 -18.72 3.89
CA HIS A 204 -4.60 -18.16 2.60
C HIS A 204 -3.43 -18.11 1.65
N ALA A 205 -3.63 -18.58 0.42
CA ALA A 205 -2.61 -18.52 -0.60
C ALA A 205 -2.47 -17.11 -1.20
N ALA A 206 -1.25 -16.58 -1.18
CA ALA A 206 -0.93 -15.29 -1.76
C ALA A 206 -0.78 -15.33 -3.28
N ASN A 207 -0.34 -16.47 -3.83
CA ASN A 207 -0.07 -16.66 -5.25
C ASN A 207 -0.39 -18.10 -5.69
N GLY A 208 -0.52 -18.32 -7.00
CA GLY A 208 -0.67 -19.66 -7.59
C GLY A 208 -1.54 -19.65 -8.83
N ASP A 209 -1.31 -20.60 -9.75
CA ASP A 209 -2.14 -20.79 -10.94
C ASP A 209 -3.55 -21.30 -10.56
N ARG A 210 -3.61 -22.09 -9.48
CA ARG A 210 -4.81 -22.40 -8.69
C ARG A 210 -4.46 -22.19 -7.23
N ALA A 211 -5.23 -21.39 -6.51
CA ALA A 211 -4.95 -21.06 -5.13
C ALA A 211 -6.19 -21.21 -4.25
N ALA A 212 -5.98 -21.53 -2.98
CA ALA A 212 -7.03 -21.85 -2.04
C ALA A 212 -6.89 -21.13 -0.69
N VAL A 213 -8.02 -21.03 -0.01
CA VAL A 213 -8.05 -20.92 1.45
C VAL A 213 -8.05 -22.33 2.01
N VAL A 214 -7.23 -22.59 3.03
CA VAL A 214 -7.17 -23.88 3.73
C VAL A 214 -7.47 -23.69 5.21
N ALA A 215 -8.32 -24.57 5.75
CA ALA A 215 -8.63 -24.67 7.16
C ALA A 215 -7.92 -25.89 7.77
N LEU A 216 -7.21 -25.65 8.87
CA LEU A 216 -6.43 -26.64 9.60
C LEU A 216 -6.89 -26.69 11.05
N SER A 217 -6.76 -27.86 11.67
CA SER A 217 -6.93 -28.03 13.12
C SER A 217 -5.85 -27.23 13.86
N ALA A 218 -6.26 -26.32 14.75
CA ALA A 218 -5.36 -25.56 15.62
C ALA A 218 -4.56 -26.47 16.59
N THR A 219 -5.06 -27.68 16.84
CA THR A 219 -4.44 -28.64 17.77
C THR A 219 -3.16 -29.25 17.19
N ASP A 220 -3.18 -29.63 15.91
CA ASP A 220 -2.13 -30.47 15.32
C ASP A 220 -1.80 -30.16 13.85
N GLY A 221 -2.41 -29.13 13.27
CA GLY A 221 -2.21 -28.73 11.88
C GLY A 221 -2.83 -29.69 10.86
N SER A 222 -3.66 -30.65 11.30
CA SER A 222 -4.32 -31.58 10.38
C SER A 222 -5.33 -30.86 9.47
N TYR A 223 -5.35 -31.26 8.20
CA TYR A 223 -6.27 -30.72 7.20
C TYR A 223 -7.74 -30.92 7.59
N LEU A 224 -8.55 -29.88 7.45
CA LEU A 224 -10.01 -29.93 7.63
C LEU A 224 -10.73 -29.79 6.28
N TRP A 225 -10.54 -28.64 5.62
CA TRP A 225 -11.13 -28.33 4.32
C TRP A 225 -10.28 -27.31 3.58
N HIS A 226 -10.49 -27.18 2.27
CA HIS A 226 -10.00 -26.05 1.49
C HIS A 226 -11.07 -25.60 0.49
N PHE A 227 -10.99 -24.35 0.02
CA PHE A 227 -11.82 -23.81 -1.04
C PHE A 227 -10.93 -23.16 -2.10
N PHE A 228 -10.98 -23.66 -3.33
CA PHE A 228 -10.25 -23.09 -4.46
C PHE A 228 -10.98 -21.88 -5.07
N GLY A 229 -10.24 -20.81 -5.38
CA GLY A 229 -10.77 -19.71 -6.18
C GLY A 229 -11.08 -20.11 -7.63
N GLY A 230 -10.29 -21.05 -8.18
CA GLY A 230 -10.53 -21.72 -9.45
C GLY A 230 -11.32 -23.03 -9.28
N PRO A 231 -12.62 -23.09 -9.62
CA PRO A 231 -13.47 -24.26 -9.39
C PRO A 231 -13.33 -25.33 -10.48
N ASP A 232 -13.48 -26.60 -10.11
CA ASP A 232 -13.53 -27.68 -11.10
C ASP A 232 -14.81 -27.59 -11.95
N ARG A 233 -14.66 -27.85 -13.26
CA ARG A 233 -15.80 -27.87 -14.20
C ARG A 233 -16.84 -28.92 -13.83
N GLY A 234 -18.12 -28.53 -13.90
CA GLY A 234 -19.23 -29.40 -13.53
C GLY A 234 -19.56 -29.35 -12.04
N THR A 235 -18.80 -28.61 -11.23
CA THR A 235 -19.13 -28.36 -9.82
C THR A 235 -20.28 -27.37 -9.75
N ILE A 236 -21.44 -27.82 -9.27
CA ILE A 236 -22.62 -26.97 -9.09
C ILE A 236 -22.63 -26.40 -7.68
N PHE A 237 -22.47 -25.08 -7.59
CA PHE A 237 -22.63 -24.32 -6.35
C PHE A 237 -24.07 -23.84 -6.26
N THR A 238 -24.77 -24.16 -5.16
CA THR A 238 -26.15 -23.70 -4.92
C THR A 238 -26.16 -22.81 -3.68
N ASP A 239 -26.60 -21.56 -3.85
CA ASP A 239 -26.58 -20.59 -2.77
C ASP A 239 -27.75 -20.79 -1.79
N VAL A 240 -27.71 -20.06 -0.67
CA VAL A 240 -28.75 -20.07 0.35
C VAL A 240 -30.12 -19.59 -0.16
N ASN A 241 -30.16 -18.92 -1.32
CA ASN A 241 -31.38 -18.46 -1.99
C ASN A 241 -31.91 -19.50 -3.01
N GLY A 242 -31.19 -20.60 -3.22
CA GLY A 242 -31.55 -21.67 -4.17
C GLY A 242 -31.10 -21.42 -5.61
N ASN A 243 -30.25 -20.43 -5.87
CA ASN A 243 -29.66 -20.20 -7.18
C ASN A 243 -28.46 -21.14 -7.37
N SER A 244 -28.40 -21.82 -8.52
CA SER A 244 -27.30 -22.75 -8.84
C SER A 244 -26.45 -22.24 -10.01
N VAL A 245 -25.13 -22.35 -9.89
CA VAL A 245 -24.16 -22.01 -10.94
C VAL A 245 -23.09 -23.09 -11.08
N ASP A 246 -22.71 -23.41 -12.32
CA ASP A 246 -21.46 -24.12 -12.62
C ASP A 246 -20.36 -23.07 -12.80
N ALA A 247 -19.64 -22.77 -11.71
CA ALA A 247 -18.64 -21.71 -11.74
C ALA A 247 -17.48 -22.04 -12.70
N GLY A 248 -17.08 -23.31 -12.81
CA GLY A 248 -16.03 -23.75 -13.74
C GLY A 248 -16.43 -23.61 -15.21
N ALA A 249 -17.73 -23.69 -15.53
CA ALA A 249 -18.23 -23.45 -16.89
C ALA A 249 -18.10 -21.98 -17.33
N THR A 250 -17.90 -21.03 -16.40
CA THR A 250 -17.76 -19.59 -16.71
C THR A 250 -16.37 -19.18 -17.23
N TRP A 251 -15.44 -20.14 -17.38
CA TRP A 251 -14.08 -19.90 -17.89
C TRP A 251 -13.89 -20.25 -19.38
N GLY A 252 -14.99 -20.41 -20.13
CA GLY A 252 -14.94 -20.87 -21.51
C GLY A 252 -14.63 -22.36 -21.60
N PRO A 253 -14.35 -22.94 -22.79
CA PRO A 253 -13.98 -24.34 -22.93
C PRO A 253 -12.51 -24.62 -22.57
N VAL A 254 -12.18 -25.89 -22.27
CA VAL A 254 -10.79 -26.36 -22.21
C VAL A 254 -10.12 -26.13 -23.56
N LEU A 255 -8.89 -25.59 -23.54
CA LEU A 255 -8.15 -25.22 -24.74
C LEU A 255 -7.68 -26.47 -25.52
N PRO A 256 -7.38 -26.34 -26.84
CA PRO A 256 -6.98 -27.49 -27.66
C PRO A 256 -5.71 -28.21 -27.21
N ASP A 257 -4.84 -27.55 -26.43
CA ASP A 257 -3.63 -28.12 -25.85
C ASP A 257 -3.88 -28.83 -24.51
N GLY A 258 -5.11 -28.78 -23.99
CA GLY A 258 -5.52 -29.39 -22.72
C GLY A 258 -5.53 -28.41 -21.54
N THR A 259 -5.11 -27.17 -21.72
CA THR A 259 -5.12 -26.14 -20.67
C THR A 259 -6.55 -25.82 -20.24
N ASP A 260 -6.81 -25.82 -18.93
CA ASP A 260 -8.08 -25.41 -18.37
C ASP A 260 -7.92 -24.12 -17.56
N CYS A 261 -8.37 -22.99 -18.13
CA CYS A 261 -8.26 -21.70 -17.45
C CYS A 261 -9.03 -21.65 -16.11
N ALA A 262 -10.00 -22.53 -15.84
CA ALA A 262 -10.63 -22.61 -14.52
C ALA A 262 -9.67 -23.13 -13.44
N LEU A 263 -8.64 -23.89 -13.84
CA LEU A 263 -7.66 -24.52 -12.97
C LEU A 263 -6.29 -23.83 -12.99
N GLU A 264 -6.09 -22.91 -13.94
CA GLU A 264 -4.84 -22.15 -14.12
C GLU A 264 -5.13 -20.64 -14.18
N GLY A 265 -6.30 -20.23 -13.71
CA GLY A 265 -6.83 -18.87 -13.87
C GLY A 265 -6.33 -17.86 -12.85
N GLY A 266 -5.59 -18.26 -11.82
CA GLY A 266 -5.33 -17.42 -10.66
C GLY A 266 -6.51 -17.46 -9.68
N SER A 267 -7.19 -16.32 -9.49
CA SER A 267 -8.22 -16.14 -8.44
C SER A 267 -7.64 -16.45 -7.06
N THR A 268 -6.57 -15.74 -6.69
CA THR A 268 -5.82 -16.01 -5.45
C THR A 268 -6.48 -15.32 -4.25
N PRO A 269 -6.68 -16.00 -3.11
CA PRO A 269 -7.21 -15.38 -1.90
C PRO A 269 -6.08 -14.73 -1.11
N TRP A 270 -5.47 -13.68 -1.65
CA TRP A 270 -4.19 -13.20 -1.12
C TRP A 270 -4.30 -12.29 0.11
N ILE A 271 -5.46 -12.28 0.78
CA ILE A 271 -5.80 -11.49 1.96
C ILE A 271 -6.65 -12.29 2.94
N HIS A 272 -6.48 -12.02 4.24
CA HIS A 272 -7.19 -12.72 5.32
C HIS A 272 -8.70 -12.46 5.27
N GLY A 273 -9.48 -13.44 5.72
CA GLY A 273 -10.94 -13.35 5.72
C GLY A 273 -11.52 -12.82 7.04
N ALA A 274 -12.85 -12.92 7.16
CA ALA A 274 -13.59 -12.59 8.37
C ALA A 274 -14.45 -13.78 8.82
N VAL A 275 -14.77 -13.81 10.11
CA VAL A 275 -15.62 -14.85 10.71
C VAL A 275 -16.84 -14.19 11.37
N ASP A 276 -18.03 -14.66 11.02
CA ASP A 276 -19.23 -14.40 11.84
C ASP A 276 -19.55 -15.65 12.67
N PRO A 277 -19.25 -15.65 13.99
CA PRO A 277 -19.53 -16.79 14.85
C PRO A 277 -21.02 -17.01 15.13
N GLU A 278 -21.87 -15.98 14.99
CA GLU A 278 -23.32 -16.11 15.17
C GLU A 278 -23.93 -16.88 14.00
N LEU A 279 -23.47 -16.60 12.78
CA LEU A 279 -23.92 -17.26 11.56
C LEU A 279 -23.17 -18.57 11.26
N GLY A 280 -22.01 -18.79 11.90
CA GLY A 280 -21.12 -19.92 11.60
C GLY A 280 -20.48 -19.79 10.22
N MET A 281 -20.16 -18.57 9.81
CA MET A 281 -19.75 -18.24 8.43
C MET A 281 -18.31 -17.73 8.37
N TYR A 282 -17.59 -18.15 7.34
CA TYR A 282 -16.29 -17.61 6.95
C TYR A 282 -16.41 -16.87 5.62
N TYR A 283 -15.97 -15.62 5.58
CA TYR A 283 -16.00 -14.75 4.40
C TYR A 283 -14.59 -14.59 3.85
N MET A 284 -14.41 -14.91 2.57
CA MET A 284 -13.13 -14.83 1.87
C MET A 284 -13.30 -14.09 0.54
N THR A 285 -12.21 -13.50 0.06
CA THR A 285 -12.18 -12.76 -1.20
C THR A 285 -11.10 -13.31 -2.11
N PHE A 286 -11.41 -13.40 -3.40
CA PHE A 286 -10.51 -13.89 -4.42
C PHE A 286 -10.15 -12.78 -5.40
N GLY A 287 -8.86 -12.71 -5.73
CA GLY A 287 -8.28 -11.74 -6.63
C GLY A 287 -8.59 -11.99 -8.09
N ASN A 288 -7.82 -11.35 -8.94
CA ASN A 288 -8.06 -11.28 -10.38
C ASN A 288 -7.84 -12.63 -11.13
N ALA A 289 -8.35 -12.68 -12.35
CA ALA A 289 -8.02 -13.75 -13.31
C ALA A 289 -6.70 -13.42 -14.03
N ARG A 290 -5.64 -14.20 -13.77
CA ARG A 290 -4.25 -13.87 -14.14
C ARG A 290 -3.53 -14.91 -15.00
N SER A 291 -3.46 -16.17 -14.56
CA SER A 291 -2.38 -17.09 -14.97
C SER A 291 -2.54 -17.79 -16.33
N CYS A 292 -3.77 -18.00 -16.84
CA CYS A 292 -3.98 -18.71 -18.11
C CYS A 292 -3.37 -17.99 -19.34
N THR A 293 -3.17 -16.67 -19.23
CA THR A 293 -2.61 -15.80 -20.27
C THR A 293 -1.84 -14.65 -19.62
N SER A 294 -2.57 -13.67 -19.13
CA SER A 294 -2.14 -12.55 -18.29
C SER A 294 -3.37 -11.91 -17.67
N SER A 295 -3.16 -11.04 -16.67
CA SER A 295 -4.27 -10.25 -16.14
C SER A 295 -4.81 -9.19 -17.10
N GLN A 296 -4.19 -9.01 -18.29
CA GLN A 296 -4.58 -8.02 -19.30
C GLN A 296 -5.13 -8.64 -20.60
N ASN A 297 -5.22 -9.97 -20.68
CA ASN A 297 -5.66 -10.69 -21.87
C ASN A 297 -6.67 -11.78 -21.51
N GLY A 298 -7.96 -11.51 -21.69
CA GLY A 298 -9.06 -12.44 -21.46
C GLY A 298 -9.41 -13.33 -22.67
N SER A 299 -8.68 -13.23 -23.78
CA SER A 299 -9.10 -13.83 -25.07
C SER A 299 -9.27 -15.36 -25.05
N LEU A 300 -8.57 -16.06 -24.17
CA LEU A 300 -8.63 -17.52 -24.01
C LEU A 300 -9.56 -17.98 -22.87
N ARG A 301 -10.11 -17.06 -22.08
CA ARG A 301 -10.96 -17.34 -20.92
C ARG A 301 -12.31 -16.60 -21.01
N PRO A 302 -13.12 -16.80 -22.06
CA PRO A 302 -14.39 -16.09 -22.20
C PRO A 302 -15.36 -16.43 -21.05
N GLY A 303 -16.21 -15.48 -20.68
CA GLY A 303 -17.19 -15.61 -19.59
C GLY A 303 -16.74 -14.91 -18.31
N ASP A 304 -17.59 -15.01 -17.28
CA ASP A 304 -17.43 -14.23 -16.04
C ASP A 304 -16.21 -14.62 -15.21
N ASN A 305 -15.66 -15.82 -15.40
CA ASN A 305 -14.46 -16.32 -14.72
C ASN A 305 -14.62 -16.44 -13.19
N LEU A 306 -15.71 -17.04 -12.71
CA LEU A 306 -15.94 -17.25 -11.28
C LEU A 306 -14.93 -18.26 -10.69
N PHE A 307 -14.26 -17.99 -9.57
CA PHE A 307 -14.53 -16.94 -8.59
C PHE A 307 -13.47 -15.82 -8.60
N SER A 308 -12.99 -15.36 -9.76
CA SER A 308 -12.14 -14.17 -9.82
C SER A 308 -12.89 -12.90 -9.40
N SER A 309 -12.22 -11.99 -8.70
CA SER A 309 -12.74 -10.71 -8.19
C SER A 309 -14.11 -10.88 -7.51
N THR A 310 -14.17 -11.90 -6.65
CA THR A 310 -15.39 -12.41 -6.01
C THR A 310 -15.20 -12.58 -4.51
N MET A 311 -16.20 -12.18 -3.74
CA MET A 311 -16.36 -12.59 -2.34
C MET A 311 -17.15 -13.90 -2.29
N VAL A 312 -16.68 -14.85 -1.48
CA VAL A 312 -17.35 -16.12 -1.22
C VAL A 312 -17.57 -16.26 0.29
N ALA A 313 -18.75 -16.72 0.67
CA ALA A 313 -19.06 -17.12 2.03
C ALA A 313 -19.26 -18.63 2.08
N VAL A 314 -18.64 -19.26 3.08
CA VAL A 314 -18.74 -20.70 3.36
C VAL A 314 -19.12 -20.91 4.82
N GLU A 315 -19.64 -22.08 5.14
CA GLU A 315 -19.75 -22.51 6.54
C GLU A 315 -18.34 -22.73 7.11
N ALA A 316 -18.07 -22.10 8.26
CA ALA A 316 -16.72 -21.93 8.79
C ALA A 316 -16.02 -23.26 9.15
N THR A 317 -16.77 -24.28 9.58
CA THR A 317 -16.20 -25.55 10.05
C THR A 317 -16.01 -26.59 8.95
N THR A 318 -16.79 -26.52 7.87
CA THR A 318 -16.85 -27.53 6.81
C THR A 318 -16.40 -27.04 5.45
N GLY A 319 -16.34 -25.72 5.23
CA GLY A 319 -16.07 -25.12 3.92
C GLY A 319 -17.24 -25.24 2.94
N GLU A 320 -18.43 -25.62 3.41
CA GLU A 320 -19.62 -25.73 2.56
C GLU A 320 -20.00 -24.34 2.01
N TYR A 321 -20.03 -24.21 0.68
CA TYR A 321 -20.46 -23.00 0.00
C TYR A 321 -21.86 -22.51 0.45
N LYS A 322 -22.01 -21.20 0.63
CA LYS A 322 -23.29 -20.56 1.00
C LYS A 322 -23.73 -19.50 0.01
N TRP A 323 -22.86 -18.57 -0.36
CA TRP A 323 -23.16 -17.57 -1.37
C TRP A 323 -21.86 -16.98 -1.93
N HIS A 324 -21.96 -16.28 -3.06
CA HIS A 324 -20.88 -15.43 -3.58
C HIS A 324 -21.45 -14.13 -4.14
N TYR A 325 -20.59 -13.12 -4.25
CA TYR A 325 -20.85 -11.88 -4.97
C TYR A 325 -19.62 -11.49 -5.80
N GLN A 326 -19.75 -11.51 -7.12
CA GLN A 326 -18.68 -11.10 -8.03
C GLN A 326 -18.77 -9.60 -8.29
N SER A 327 -17.73 -8.86 -7.91
CA SER A 327 -17.69 -7.41 -8.09
C SER A 327 -17.18 -6.99 -9.47
N ILE A 328 -16.42 -7.86 -10.15
CA ILE A 328 -15.90 -7.60 -11.49
C ILE A 328 -16.03 -8.87 -12.32
N ARG A 329 -16.82 -8.79 -13.39
CA ARG A 329 -17.01 -9.89 -14.35
C ARG A 329 -15.89 -9.85 -15.37
N HIS A 330 -15.30 -11.00 -15.68
CA HIS A 330 -14.26 -11.10 -16.71
C HIS A 330 -13.11 -10.08 -16.50
N ASP A 331 -12.48 -10.09 -15.32
CA ASP A 331 -11.42 -9.14 -14.98
C ASP A 331 -10.25 -9.24 -15.98
N VAL A 332 -9.94 -8.14 -16.65
CA VAL A 332 -8.76 -7.98 -17.53
C VAL A 332 -7.92 -6.76 -17.16
N TRP A 333 -8.07 -6.25 -15.94
CA TRP A 333 -7.44 -5.02 -15.45
C TRP A 333 -6.55 -5.24 -14.23
N ASP A 334 -6.52 -6.45 -13.66
CA ASP A 334 -5.82 -6.74 -12.39
C ASP A 334 -6.50 -6.03 -11.20
N MET A 335 -7.83 -5.98 -11.23
CA MET A 335 -8.64 -5.23 -10.27
C MET A 335 -9.12 -6.15 -9.15
N ASP A 336 -8.18 -6.70 -8.40
CA ASP A 336 -8.45 -7.45 -7.17
C ASP A 336 -9.27 -6.60 -6.18
N ASN A 337 -10.56 -6.90 -6.10
CA ASN A 337 -11.37 -6.45 -4.98
C ASN A 337 -11.24 -7.50 -3.89
N VAL A 338 -10.24 -7.34 -3.02
CA VAL A 338 -9.85 -8.32 -2.00
C VAL A 338 -9.47 -7.71 -0.67
N HIS A 339 -9.79 -6.43 -0.41
CA HIS A 339 -9.54 -5.88 0.92
C HIS A 339 -10.23 -6.78 1.98
N PRO A 340 -9.67 -6.87 3.20
CA PRO A 340 -10.23 -7.73 4.24
C PRO A 340 -11.73 -7.47 4.44
N PRO A 341 -12.59 -8.50 4.33
CA PRO A 341 -14.02 -8.34 4.54
C PRO A 341 -14.29 -7.73 5.90
N THR A 342 -15.03 -6.62 5.94
CA THR A 342 -15.38 -5.94 7.19
C THR A 342 -16.85 -6.18 7.50
N LEU A 343 -17.15 -6.79 8.64
CA LEU A 343 -18.50 -7.17 9.05
C LEU A 343 -19.05 -6.14 10.05
N ALA A 344 -20.31 -5.73 9.89
CA ALA A 344 -20.96 -4.80 10.81
C ALA A 344 -22.47 -5.04 10.88
N ASP A 345 -23.09 -4.65 11.98
CA ASP A 345 -24.55 -4.58 12.09
C ASP A 345 -24.93 -3.10 11.94
N VAL A 346 -25.68 -2.77 10.89
CA VAL A 346 -25.95 -1.39 10.47
C VAL A 346 -27.44 -1.18 10.34
N GLU A 347 -27.97 -0.07 10.89
CA GLU A 347 -29.35 0.33 10.67
C GLU A 347 -29.51 0.90 9.25
N ILE A 348 -30.28 0.23 8.40
CA ILE A 348 -30.56 0.64 7.02
C ILE A 348 -32.07 0.67 6.81
N GLY A 349 -32.62 1.84 6.48
CA GLY A 349 -34.07 1.99 6.28
C GLY A 349 -34.91 1.74 7.54
N GLY A 350 -34.32 1.87 8.73
CA GLY A 350 -34.97 1.61 10.03
C GLY A 350 -34.99 0.13 10.44
N GLU A 351 -34.26 -0.74 9.73
CA GLU A 351 -34.06 -2.14 10.09
C GLU A 351 -32.56 -2.39 10.34
N GLU A 352 -32.23 -3.14 11.39
CA GLU A 352 -30.88 -3.61 11.64
C GLU A 352 -30.51 -4.69 10.62
N ARG A 353 -29.44 -4.49 9.87
CA ARG A 353 -28.96 -5.38 8.82
C ARG A 353 -27.56 -5.88 9.16
N LYS A 354 -27.36 -7.18 9.03
CA LYS A 354 -26.06 -7.82 9.15
C LYS A 354 -25.31 -7.65 7.83
N VAL A 355 -24.37 -6.72 7.76
CA VAL A 355 -23.68 -6.37 6.52
C VAL A 355 -22.23 -6.82 6.48
N VAL A 356 -21.70 -6.95 5.25
CA VAL A 356 -20.27 -7.03 4.94
C VAL A 356 -19.92 -5.97 3.91
N PHE A 357 -18.84 -5.24 4.16
CA PHE A 357 -18.23 -4.31 3.22
C PHE A 357 -17.25 -5.07 2.33
N TYR A 358 -17.44 -4.97 1.00
CA TYR A 358 -16.63 -5.62 -0.01
C TYR A 358 -16.19 -4.65 -1.13
N GLY A 359 -14.93 -4.67 -1.54
CA GLY A 359 -14.37 -3.75 -2.54
C GLY A 359 -12.86 -3.95 -2.71
N SER A 360 -12.22 -2.99 -3.36
CA SER A 360 -10.84 -2.55 -3.08
C SER A 360 -10.23 -1.75 -4.25
N LYS A 361 -9.48 -2.39 -5.16
CA LYS A 361 -8.68 -1.72 -6.20
C LYS A 361 -9.53 -0.89 -7.16
N SER A 362 -10.78 -1.29 -7.39
CA SER A 362 -11.72 -0.51 -8.21
C SER A 362 -12.21 0.76 -7.53
N GLY A 363 -11.89 1.01 -6.26
CA GLY A 363 -12.44 2.14 -5.52
C GLY A 363 -13.96 2.07 -5.29
N HIS A 364 -14.59 0.96 -5.69
CA HIS A 364 -15.97 0.65 -5.35
C HIS A 364 -16.02 -0.03 -4.00
N GLN A 365 -17.12 0.20 -3.31
CA GLN A 365 -17.43 -0.43 -2.05
C GLN A 365 -18.89 -0.88 -2.09
N PHE A 366 -19.06 -2.19 -2.19
CA PHE A 366 -20.33 -2.88 -2.10
C PHE A 366 -20.65 -3.14 -0.63
N VAL A 367 -21.91 -2.94 -0.27
CA VAL A 367 -22.44 -3.28 1.05
C VAL A 367 -23.48 -4.38 0.85
N LEU A 368 -23.14 -5.59 1.31
CA LEU A 368 -23.92 -6.80 1.09
C LEU A 368 -24.51 -7.27 2.41
N ASP A 369 -25.70 -7.88 2.38
CA ASP A 369 -26.22 -8.64 3.49
C ASP A 369 -25.36 -9.90 3.64
N ARG A 370 -24.67 -10.03 4.77
CA ARG A 370 -23.69 -11.11 4.93
C ARG A 370 -24.34 -12.48 5.14
N THR A 371 -25.67 -12.55 5.28
CA THR A 371 -26.40 -13.82 5.37
C THR A 371 -26.62 -14.48 4.01
N ASP A 372 -26.75 -13.69 2.93
CA ASP A 372 -27.15 -14.20 1.61
C ASP A 372 -26.42 -13.58 0.41
N GLY A 373 -25.52 -12.61 0.64
CA GLY A 373 -24.70 -11.96 -0.36
C GLY A 373 -25.42 -10.91 -1.20
N GLN A 374 -26.69 -10.59 -0.91
CA GLN A 374 -27.44 -9.60 -1.67
C GLN A 374 -27.05 -8.17 -1.28
N PRO A 375 -26.93 -7.23 -2.24
CA PRO A 375 -26.70 -5.83 -1.91
C PRO A 375 -27.80 -5.25 -1.02
N VAL A 376 -27.42 -4.59 0.07
CA VAL A 376 -28.35 -3.83 0.93
C VAL A 376 -28.43 -2.36 0.53
N LEU A 377 -27.41 -1.87 -0.16
CA LEU A 377 -27.42 -0.58 -0.84
C LEU A 377 -27.57 -0.79 -2.36
N PRO A 378 -28.11 0.20 -3.10
CA PRO A 378 -28.34 0.06 -4.52
C PRO A 378 -27.06 -0.23 -5.33
N VAL A 379 -27.16 -1.19 -6.24
CA VAL A 379 -26.14 -1.51 -7.25
C VAL A 379 -26.76 -1.35 -8.63
N VAL A 380 -26.07 -0.63 -9.51
CA VAL A 380 -26.48 -0.35 -10.88
C VAL A 380 -25.65 -1.19 -11.84
N GLU A 381 -26.31 -1.97 -12.68
CA GLU A 381 -25.68 -2.64 -13.82
C GLU A 381 -25.46 -1.63 -14.94
N LYS A 382 -24.19 -1.30 -15.20
CA LYS A 382 -23.82 -0.36 -16.28
C LYS A 382 -23.38 -1.15 -17.52
N PRO A 383 -23.91 -0.84 -18.72
CA PRO A 383 -23.36 -1.35 -19.98
C PRO A 383 -21.92 -0.89 -20.19
N MET A 384 -21.05 -1.81 -20.57
CA MET A 384 -19.64 -1.53 -20.86
C MET A 384 -19.37 -1.46 -22.36
N ILE A 385 -18.32 -0.73 -22.76
CA ILE A 385 -17.77 -0.87 -24.11
C ILE A 385 -16.93 -2.14 -24.18
N THR A 386 -17.22 -2.97 -25.19
CA THR A 386 -16.56 -4.25 -25.37
C THR A 386 -15.60 -4.24 -26.55
N ASP A 387 -14.48 -4.97 -26.40
CA ASP A 387 -13.66 -5.40 -27.54
C ASP A 387 -13.84 -6.91 -27.66
N SER A 388 -14.41 -7.35 -28.79
CA SER A 388 -14.69 -8.76 -29.04
C SER A 388 -13.46 -9.68 -28.96
N ARG A 389 -12.24 -9.13 -29.08
CA ARG A 389 -11.00 -9.90 -28.94
C ARG A 389 -10.72 -10.30 -27.49
N GLN A 390 -11.16 -9.50 -26.52
CA GLN A 390 -10.99 -9.77 -25.09
C GLN A 390 -12.08 -10.69 -24.55
N ASN A 391 -13.29 -10.65 -25.13
CA ASN A 391 -14.51 -11.25 -24.55
C ASN A 391 -14.99 -10.54 -23.27
N HIS A 392 -14.88 -9.20 -23.22
CA HIS A 392 -15.41 -8.41 -22.09
C HIS A 392 -16.86 -8.74 -21.75
N ALA A 393 -17.16 -8.67 -20.44
CA ALA A 393 -18.53 -8.66 -19.98
C ALA A 393 -19.29 -7.45 -20.57
N GLU A 394 -20.55 -7.67 -20.96
CA GLU A 394 -21.40 -6.62 -21.53
C GLU A 394 -21.84 -5.58 -20.49
N THR A 395 -21.83 -5.97 -19.21
CA THR A 395 -22.22 -5.12 -18.07
C THR A 395 -21.31 -5.39 -16.87
N GLN A 396 -21.12 -4.36 -16.04
CA GLN A 396 -20.46 -4.47 -14.74
C GLN A 396 -21.36 -3.89 -13.64
N PRO A 397 -21.31 -4.45 -12.41
CA PRO A 397 -22.01 -3.89 -11.26
C PRO A 397 -21.26 -2.68 -10.71
N PHE A 398 -21.99 -1.61 -10.40
CA PHE A 398 -21.46 -0.41 -9.73
C PHE A 398 -22.30 -0.09 -8.48
N PRO A 399 -21.69 0.22 -7.33
CA PRO A 399 -22.42 0.88 -6.26
C PRO A 399 -23.01 2.20 -6.77
N GLU A 400 -24.20 2.57 -6.32
CA GLU A 400 -24.81 3.84 -6.72
C GLU A 400 -23.98 5.05 -6.24
N GLU A 401 -23.48 4.98 -4.99
CA GLU A 401 -22.58 5.99 -4.43
C GLU A 401 -21.12 5.69 -4.74
N ARG A 402 -20.37 6.72 -5.15
CA ARG A 402 -18.97 6.58 -5.60
C ARG A 402 -18.00 7.12 -4.55
N LEU A 403 -17.10 6.27 -4.08
CA LEU A 403 -16.05 6.70 -3.16
C LEU A 403 -14.95 7.48 -3.87
N LEU A 404 -14.58 7.03 -5.07
CA LEU A 404 -13.47 7.56 -5.88
C LEU A 404 -13.94 7.80 -7.33
N PRO A 405 -13.25 8.68 -8.08
CA PRO A 405 -13.53 8.87 -9.50
C PRO A 405 -13.33 7.60 -10.32
N GLU A 406 -14.24 7.39 -11.28
CA GLU A 406 -14.23 6.25 -12.21
C GLU A 406 -13.44 6.55 -13.49
N CYS A 407 -13.02 7.79 -13.72
CA CYS A 407 -12.35 8.19 -14.96
C CYS A 407 -11.21 9.14 -14.66
N VAL A 408 -10.17 9.05 -15.47
CA VAL A 408 -9.02 9.93 -15.38
C VAL A 408 -9.41 11.32 -15.84
N VAL A 409 -9.06 12.34 -15.04
CA VAL A 409 -9.23 13.75 -15.41
C VAL A 409 -7.93 14.27 -16.05
N TRP A 410 -8.02 15.11 -17.07
CA TRP A 410 -6.85 15.71 -17.73
C TRP A 410 -6.80 17.21 -17.42
N GLU A 411 -5.88 17.63 -16.55
CA GLU A 411 -5.78 19.03 -16.09
C GLU A 411 -4.39 19.63 -16.31
N LYS A 412 -4.33 20.97 -16.42
CA LYS A 412 -3.06 21.71 -16.52
C LYS A 412 -2.37 21.71 -15.15
N LEU A 413 -1.05 21.54 -15.14
CA LEU A 413 -0.28 21.74 -13.91
C LEU A 413 -0.02 23.24 -13.71
N ASP A 414 -0.41 23.75 -12.55
CA ASP A 414 0.06 25.04 -12.05
C ASP A 414 1.45 24.86 -11.41
N GLN A 415 2.34 25.83 -11.57
CA GLN A 415 3.71 25.81 -11.04
C GLN A 415 3.77 25.96 -9.52
N GLU A 416 2.74 26.54 -8.88
CA GLU A 416 2.66 26.67 -7.42
C GLU A 416 2.03 25.45 -6.74
N ASN A 417 1.45 24.52 -7.52
CA ASN A 417 0.81 23.32 -7.02
C ASN A 417 1.76 22.12 -7.22
N ILE A 418 2.16 21.46 -6.12
CA ILE A 418 2.23 19.98 -6.19
C ILE A 418 0.84 19.55 -6.66
N PRO A 419 0.70 18.62 -7.62
CA PRO A 419 -0.58 18.15 -8.08
C PRO A 419 -1.76 18.15 -7.12
N GLY A 420 -2.58 19.21 -7.19
CA GLY A 420 -3.66 19.42 -6.23
C GLY A 420 -4.85 18.49 -6.42
N ASP A 421 -5.04 17.94 -7.63
CA ASP A 421 -5.99 16.86 -7.85
C ASP A 421 -5.22 15.52 -7.98
N PRO A 422 -5.43 14.56 -7.06
CA PRO A 422 -4.82 13.24 -7.13
C PRO A 422 -5.39 12.33 -8.23
N TRP A 423 -6.51 12.71 -8.85
CA TRP A 423 -7.21 11.94 -9.87
C TRP A 423 -6.88 12.34 -11.29
N ARG A 424 -5.96 13.31 -11.45
CA ARG A 424 -5.55 13.80 -12.75
C ARG A 424 -4.39 12.99 -13.30
N ALA A 425 -4.45 12.72 -14.60
CA ALA A 425 -3.26 12.34 -15.32
C ALA A 425 -2.45 13.58 -15.69
N VAL A 426 -1.12 13.40 -15.69
CA VAL A 426 -0.22 14.34 -16.35
C VAL A 426 -0.70 14.56 -17.80
N PRO A 427 -0.93 15.81 -18.23
CA PRO A 427 -1.37 16.09 -19.59
C PRO A 427 -0.31 15.61 -20.57
N ASN A 428 -0.56 14.49 -21.24
CA ASN A 428 -0.34 14.31 -22.68
C ASN A 428 -0.60 12.85 -23.13
N TYR A 429 -1.87 12.44 -23.14
CA TYR A 429 -2.31 11.42 -24.09
C TYR A 429 -3.19 11.96 -25.23
N ASN A 430 -3.41 13.30 -25.36
CA ASN A 430 -3.90 13.98 -26.59
C ASN A 430 -4.17 15.52 -26.48
N GLY A 431 -3.65 16.26 -25.49
CA GLY A 431 -4.02 17.67 -25.23
C GLY A 431 -3.46 18.75 -26.19
N TYR A 432 -2.87 18.33 -27.30
CA TYR A 432 -2.09 19.16 -28.20
C TYR A 432 -2.56 18.86 -29.62
N GLN A 433 -3.31 19.78 -30.24
CA GLN A 433 -3.79 19.62 -31.61
C GLN A 433 -3.05 20.55 -32.58
N PRO A 434 -2.68 20.06 -33.77
CA PRO A 434 -2.19 20.91 -34.83
C PRO A 434 -3.33 21.81 -35.35
N ASP A 435 -3.07 23.10 -35.55
CA ASP A 435 -3.94 23.96 -36.37
C ASP A 435 -3.82 23.63 -37.86
N GLU A 436 -4.59 24.36 -38.68
CA GLU A 436 -4.61 24.20 -40.15
C GLU A 436 -3.23 24.42 -40.80
N ASP A 437 -2.31 25.12 -40.12
CA ASP A 437 -0.94 25.37 -40.56
C ASP A 437 0.07 24.36 -39.97
N GLY A 438 -0.40 23.39 -39.19
CA GLY A 438 0.42 22.36 -38.56
C GLY A 438 1.18 22.83 -37.32
N ASN A 439 0.87 24.01 -36.80
CA ASN A 439 1.42 24.49 -35.53
C ASN A 439 0.61 23.88 -34.39
N LEU A 440 1.32 23.42 -33.37
CA LEU A 440 0.68 22.98 -32.14
C LEU A 440 0.20 24.19 -31.36
N VAL A 441 -1.11 24.48 -31.45
CA VAL A 441 -1.72 25.60 -30.74
C VAL A 441 -2.25 25.08 -29.41
N PHE A 442 -1.81 25.73 -28.33
CA PHE A 442 -2.38 25.53 -27.01
C PHE A 442 -3.84 25.99 -27.05
N ASN A 443 -4.79 25.05 -26.97
CA ASN A 443 -6.20 25.37 -26.81
C ASN A 443 -6.54 25.36 -25.31
N PRO A 444 -6.62 26.53 -24.63
CA PRO A 444 -7.04 26.59 -23.23
C PRO A 444 -8.47 26.08 -23.02
N ASP A 445 -9.31 26.08 -24.06
CA ASP A 445 -10.66 25.53 -24.04
C ASP A 445 -10.66 23.99 -24.24
N SER A 446 -9.48 23.34 -24.33
CA SER A 446 -9.31 21.88 -24.30
C SER A 446 -8.90 21.34 -22.94
N TYR A 447 -8.79 22.20 -21.92
CA TYR A 447 -8.90 21.74 -20.54
C TYR A 447 -10.37 21.58 -20.24
N VAL A 448 -10.70 20.32 -20.05
CA VAL A 448 -12.02 19.87 -19.71
C VAL A 448 -12.21 20.27 -18.25
N ALA A 449 -13.20 21.11 -17.94
CA ALA A 449 -13.66 21.20 -16.56
C ALA A 449 -14.01 19.77 -16.10
N ALA A 450 -13.90 19.45 -14.80
CA ALA A 450 -14.09 18.08 -14.29
C ALA A 450 -15.39 17.39 -14.78
N ASP A 451 -16.36 18.17 -15.22
CA ASP A 451 -17.67 17.77 -15.76
C ASP A 451 -17.77 17.63 -17.29
N GLU A 452 -16.80 18.04 -18.11
CA GLU A 452 -16.87 17.92 -19.57
C GLU A 452 -16.30 16.57 -20.11
N PRO A 453 -16.78 16.04 -21.26
CA PRO A 453 -16.36 14.72 -21.76
C PRO A 453 -15.10 14.75 -22.64
N PHE A 454 -14.14 13.87 -22.34
CA PHE A 454 -13.02 13.54 -23.23
C PHE A 454 -13.45 12.49 -24.27
N LEU A 455 -13.00 12.67 -25.51
CA LEU A 455 -13.03 11.72 -26.64
C LEU A 455 -14.23 10.75 -26.67
N THR A 456 -15.29 11.15 -27.36
CA THR A 456 -16.37 10.23 -27.73
C THR A 456 -15.84 9.18 -28.70
N TYR A 457 -16.25 7.92 -28.52
CA TYR A 457 -16.01 6.87 -29.51
C TYR A 457 -16.58 7.26 -30.89
N PRO A 458 -16.09 6.67 -32.01
CA PRO A 458 -16.63 6.91 -33.34
C PRO A 458 -18.15 6.70 -33.43
N ASP A 459 -18.81 7.34 -34.40
CA ASP A 459 -20.26 7.23 -34.64
C ASP A 459 -20.77 5.77 -34.57
N GLY A 460 -21.70 5.50 -33.64
CA GLY A 460 -22.29 4.17 -33.41
C GLY A 460 -22.25 3.67 -31.96
N TYR A 461 -21.49 4.33 -31.09
CA TYR A 461 -21.48 4.10 -29.63
C TYR A 461 -22.37 5.10 -28.88
N PRO A 462 -22.81 4.81 -27.63
CA PRO A 462 -23.58 5.76 -26.83
C PRO A 462 -22.83 7.10 -26.75
N SER A 463 -23.53 8.19 -27.04
CA SER A 463 -22.93 9.53 -27.23
C SER A 463 -22.38 10.19 -25.96
N ASP A 464 -22.47 9.52 -24.81
CA ASP A 464 -22.06 9.98 -23.49
C ASP A 464 -20.85 9.22 -22.88
N HIS A 465 -20.32 8.19 -23.56
CA HIS A 465 -19.18 7.41 -23.06
C HIS A 465 -17.84 8.10 -23.31
N ARG A 466 -17.00 8.19 -22.27
CA ARG A 466 -15.67 8.85 -22.27
C ARG A 466 -14.56 7.80 -22.29
N GLN A 467 -13.47 8.04 -23.03
CA GLN A 467 -12.26 7.22 -22.93
C GLN A 467 -11.44 7.56 -21.68
N GLY A 468 -10.82 6.56 -21.07
CA GLY A 468 -10.01 6.68 -19.85
C GLY A 468 -10.80 6.41 -18.57
N CYS A 469 -11.96 5.77 -18.70
CA CYS A 469 -12.76 5.31 -17.59
C CYS A 469 -12.38 3.88 -17.19
N MET A 470 -12.65 3.58 -15.93
CA MET A 470 -12.55 2.24 -15.36
C MET A 470 -13.36 1.25 -16.19
N TYR A 471 -12.75 0.10 -16.45
CA TYR A 471 -13.26 -0.96 -17.33
C TYR A 471 -13.35 -0.63 -18.82
N ASP A 472 -12.76 0.48 -19.28
CA ASP A 472 -12.61 0.69 -20.71
C ASP A 472 -11.82 -0.45 -21.36
N PRO A 473 -12.15 -0.81 -22.61
CA PRO A 473 -11.51 -1.92 -23.29
C PRO A 473 -10.08 -1.59 -23.74
N GLN A 474 -9.13 -2.50 -23.47
CA GLN A 474 -7.76 -2.41 -24.00
C GLN A 474 -7.37 -3.59 -24.90
N TRP A 475 -6.50 -3.32 -25.89
CA TRP A 475 -5.82 -4.37 -26.67
C TRP A 475 -4.47 -3.91 -27.23
N ASP A 476 -4.45 -3.27 -28.41
CA ASP A 476 -3.22 -2.82 -29.08
C ASP A 476 -2.74 -1.45 -28.57
N LEU A 477 -3.68 -0.61 -28.16
CA LEU A 477 -3.41 0.72 -27.63
C LEU A 477 -3.50 0.71 -26.10
N PRO A 478 -2.54 1.34 -25.40
CA PRO A 478 -2.63 1.58 -23.96
C PRO A 478 -3.78 2.52 -23.63
N ILE A 479 -4.62 2.10 -22.68
CA ILE A 479 -5.70 2.91 -22.09
C ILE A 479 -5.35 3.21 -20.64
N LEU A 480 -5.28 4.49 -20.29
CA LEU A 480 -5.04 4.95 -18.92
C LEU A 480 -6.36 4.92 -18.14
N SER A 481 -6.41 4.23 -16.99
CA SER A 481 -7.61 4.17 -16.15
C SER A 481 -7.32 4.55 -14.70
N THR A 482 -8.34 5.06 -14.00
CA THR A 482 -8.35 5.32 -12.55
C THR A 482 -9.73 4.94 -11.97
N THR A 483 -9.83 4.44 -10.74
CA THR A 483 -8.70 3.82 -10.01
C THR A 483 -8.07 2.70 -10.84
N SER A 484 -6.98 2.14 -10.34
CA SER A 484 -6.21 1.14 -11.07
C SER A 484 -5.86 -0.03 -10.16
N GLN A 485 -5.14 -1.00 -10.71
CA GLN A 485 -4.66 -2.18 -9.99
C GLN A 485 -3.71 -1.91 -8.82
N ASN A 486 -3.26 -0.67 -8.63
CA ASN A 486 -2.48 -0.23 -7.46
C ASN A 486 -3.12 1.03 -6.83
N GLY A 487 -4.44 1.20 -6.97
CA GLY A 487 -5.20 2.31 -6.40
C GLY A 487 -6.39 1.79 -5.58
N GLY A 488 -7.38 2.65 -5.31
CA GLY A 488 -8.48 2.24 -4.43
C GLY A 488 -7.94 1.93 -3.04
N ALA A 489 -8.49 0.94 -2.33
CA ALA A 489 -7.97 0.53 -1.00
C ALA A 489 -6.89 -0.57 -1.08
N ASP A 490 -6.61 -1.10 -2.26
CA ASP A 490 -5.76 -2.27 -2.53
C ASP A 490 -5.82 -3.39 -1.47
N TRP A 491 -4.95 -3.42 -0.48
CA TRP A 491 -5.02 -4.41 0.62
C TRP A 491 -5.07 -3.83 2.03
N SER A 492 -5.24 -2.51 2.15
CA SER A 492 -5.43 -1.91 3.45
C SER A 492 -6.75 -2.34 4.07
N ASN A 493 -6.71 -2.67 5.37
CA ASN A 493 -7.90 -2.84 6.19
C ASN A 493 -8.76 -1.57 6.17
N ASN A 494 -10.07 -1.72 6.30
CA ASN A 494 -10.95 -0.63 6.70
C ASN A 494 -11.07 -0.58 8.23
N SER A 495 -11.66 0.50 8.74
CA SER A 495 -12.17 0.54 10.11
C SER A 495 -13.65 0.92 10.09
N TYR A 496 -14.45 0.41 11.01
CA TYR A 496 -15.86 0.76 11.19
C TYR A 496 -16.13 1.20 12.62
N SER A 497 -16.67 2.41 12.78
CA SER A 497 -17.04 2.94 14.10
C SER A 497 -18.54 2.82 14.33
N HIS A 498 -18.92 2.04 15.34
CA HIS A 498 -20.29 1.90 15.81
C HIS A 498 -20.90 3.22 16.32
N ARG A 499 -20.04 4.17 16.72
CA ARG A 499 -20.48 5.47 17.28
C ARG A 499 -20.84 6.47 16.19
N THR A 500 -20.01 6.58 15.16
CA THR A 500 -20.21 7.54 14.08
C THR A 500 -21.00 6.93 12.92
N ASN A 501 -21.15 5.60 12.89
CA ASN A 501 -21.66 4.81 11.76
C ASN A 501 -20.87 5.03 10.46
N LEU A 502 -19.61 5.43 10.59
CA LEU A 502 -18.72 5.66 9.45
C LEU A 502 -17.79 4.48 9.24
N VAL A 503 -17.53 4.19 7.97
CA VAL A 503 -16.43 3.33 7.54
C VAL A 503 -15.30 4.21 7.04
N TYR A 504 -14.11 3.96 7.53
CA TYR A 504 -12.87 4.66 7.22
C TYR A 504 -12.10 3.87 6.18
N TYR A 505 -12.00 4.46 4.99
CA TYR A 505 -11.48 3.84 3.78
C TYR A 505 -10.17 4.53 3.38
N PRO A 506 -9.02 3.89 3.62
CA PRO A 506 -7.75 4.38 3.09
C PRO A 506 -7.73 4.19 1.57
N TYR A 507 -7.14 5.13 0.83
CA TYR A 507 -7.08 5.03 -0.61
C TYR A 507 -5.74 5.48 -1.22
N GLY A 508 -5.39 4.84 -2.33
CA GLY A 508 -4.33 5.20 -3.25
C GLY A 508 -4.90 5.71 -4.58
N THR A 509 -4.18 6.65 -5.19
CA THR A 509 -4.50 7.24 -6.48
C THR A 509 -3.33 7.07 -7.43
N ASN A 510 -3.56 6.29 -8.48
CA ASN A 510 -2.52 5.95 -9.44
C ASN A 510 -3.15 5.62 -10.80
N PRO A 511 -3.11 6.53 -11.77
CA PRO A 511 -3.52 6.21 -13.13
C PRO A 511 -2.56 5.23 -13.82
N VAL A 512 -3.08 4.12 -14.36
CA VAL A 512 -2.27 3.06 -15.00
C VAL A 512 -2.78 2.75 -16.39
N ALA A 513 -1.85 2.63 -17.33
CA ALA A 513 -2.09 2.19 -18.69
C ALA A 513 -2.21 0.66 -18.80
N HIS A 514 -3.30 0.18 -19.39
CA HIS A 514 -3.53 -1.25 -19.69
C HIS A 514 -3.50 -1.50 -21.20
N TRP A 515 -2.88 -2.62 -21.62
CA TRP A 515 -2.91 -3.15 -22.99
C TRP A 515 -2.39 -4.60 -23.01
N ASN A 516 -2.55 -5.30 -24.12
CA ASN A 516 -2.25 -6.74 -24.26
C ASN A 516 -0.77 -7.10 -24.04
N GLY A 517 0.17 -6.20 -24.33
CA GLY A 517 1.59 -6.42 -24.09
C GLY A 517 2.14 -5.78 -22.81
N ALA A 518 1.27 -5.29 -21.92
CA ALA A 518 1.69 -4.88 -20.59
C ALA A 518 2.13 -6.11 -19.78
N ALA A 519 3.07 -5.91 -18.84
CA ALA A 519 3.30 -6.89 -17.79
C ALA A 519 2.02 -7.01 -16.94
N ALA A 520 1.92 -8.11 -16.19
CA ALA A 520 0.90 -8.20 -15.16
C ALA A 520 1.07 -7.01 -14.21
N ASN A 521 -0.05 -6.36 -13.86
CA ASN A 521 -0.14 -5.10 -13.12
C ASN A 521 -0.01 -3.83 -13.98
N GLY A 522 -0.25 -3.90 -15.29
CA GLY A 522 -0.29 -2.72 -16.17
C GLY A 522 0.98 -1.87 -16.14
N GLN A 523 0.87 -0.59 -16.51
CA GLN A 523 1.98 0.35 -16.40
C GLN A 523 1.55 1.76 -15.98
N ARG A 524 1.92 2.19 -14.77
CA ARG A 524 1.86 3.61 -14.37
C ARG A 524 2.69 4.42 -15.36
N ALA A 525 2.16 5.40 -16.08
CA ALA A 525 2.96 6.10 -17.11
C ALA A 525 4.12 6.92 -16.48
N MET A 526 5.18 7.17 -17.25
CA MET A 526 6.33 7.95 -16.78
C MET A 526 5.88 9.34 -16.34
N GLY A 527 6.35 9.83 -15.20
CA GLY A 527 5.93 11.11 -14.67
C GLY A 527 4.55 11.14 -14.00
N GLN A 528 3.75 10.06 -14.01
CA GLN A 528 2.51 9.97 -13.24
C GLN A 528 2.80 9.84 -11.73
N TYR A 529 1.88 10.34 -10.93
CA TYR A 529 1.96 10.33 -9.47
C TYR A 529 1.32 9.07 -8.88
N GLN A 530 1.81 8.71 -7.71
CA GLN A 530 1.15 7.83 -6.77
C GLN A 530 0.99 8.61 -5.47
N THR A 531 -0.24 8.91 -5.11
CA THR A 531 -0.60 9.62 -3.89
C THR A 531 -1.83 8.94 -3.29
N GLY A 532 -2.48 9.55 -2.31
CA GLY A 532 -3.61 8.92 -1.64
C GLY A 532 -4.06 9.70 -0.42
N GLY A 533 -4.85 9.05 0.42
CA GLY A 533 -5.38 9.64 1.63
C GLY A 533 -6.35 8.70 2.32
N ILE A 534 -7.24 9.29 3.11
CA ILE A 534 -8.30 8.56 3.79
C ILE A 534 -9.63 9.30 3.60
N LEU A 535 -10.70 8.55 3.45
CA LEU A 535 -12.06 9.08 3.44
C LEU A 535 -12.93 8.33 4.44
N ALA A 536 -14.01 8.96 4.86
CA ALA A 536 -15.06 8.31 5.61
C ALA A 536 -16.38 8.36 4.85
N TYR A 537 -17.08 7.23 4.80
CA TYR A 537 -18.43 7.16 4.23
C TYR A 537 -19.40 6.56 5.24
N GLU A 538 -20.65 6.99 5.12
CA GLU A 538 -21.75 6.56 5.97
C GLU A 538 -22.15 5.12 5.62
N ALA A 539 -22.06 4.20 6.58
CA ALA A 539 -22.32 2.78 6.36
C ALA A 539 -23.75 2.49 5.86
N SER A 540 -24.71 3.31 6.29
CA SER A 540 -26.13 3.13 5.98
C SER A 540 -26.55 3.63 4.60
N THR A 541 -25.72 4.43 3.93
CA THR A 541 -26.06 5.08 2.65
C THR A 541 -24.98 4.98 1.59
N GLY A 542 -23.72 4.73 1.96
CA GLY A 542 -22.56 4.79 1.05
C GLY A 542 -22.05 6.22 0.79
N GLN A 543 -22.68 7.25 1.36
CA GLN A 543 -22.33 8.64 1.10
C GLN A 543 -21.04 9.05 1.81
N VAL A 544 -20.09 9.60 1.06
CA VAL A 544 -18.85 10.14 1.60
C VAL A 544 -19.14 11.39 2.43
N GLN A 545 -18.73 11.37 3.70
CA GLN A 545 -18.87 12.48 4.63
C GLN A 545 -17.71 13.46 4.53
N TRP A 546 -16.50 12.94 4.44
CA TRP A 546 -15.28 13.73 4.31
C TRP A 546 -14.17 12.95 3.59
N ARG A 547 -13.20 13.67 3.05
CA ARG A 547 -11.97 13.13 2.46
C ARG A 547 -10.78 13.99 2.91
N ASN A 548 -9.68 13.37 3.32
CA ASN A 548 -8.41 14.04 3.59
C ASN A 548 -7.32 13.46 2.68
N HIS A 549 -6.77 14.30 1.80
CA HIS A 549 -5.66 13.93 0.93
C HIS A 549 -4.34 14.11 1.66
N LEU A 550 -3.76 13.00 2.13
CA LEU A 550 -2.53 12.98 2.93
C LEU A 550 -1.25 13.10 2.08
N GLY A 551 -1.38 13.16 0.75
CA GLY A 551 -0.26 13.33 -0.19
C GLY A 551 0.56 12.06 -0.45
N THR A 552 0.42 11.02 0.37
CA THR A 552 0.99 9.68 0.15
C THR A 552 -0.12 8.66 -0.06
N ASP A 553 0.23 7.60 -0.77
CA ASP A 553 -0.60 6.40 -0.89
C ASP A 553 -0.87 5.77 0.49
N MET A 554 -2.11 5.31 0.71
CA MET A 554 -2.57 4.66 1.93
C MET A 554 -3.14 3.24 1.70
N SER A 555 -3.08 2.71 0.47
CA SER A 555 -3.76 1.46 0.10
C SER A 555 -2.92 0.19 0.30
N HIS A 556 -1.65 0.32 0.70
CA HIS A 556 -0.70 -0.79 0.69
C HIS A 556 -0.37 -1.31 2.11
N GLY A 557 -1.40 -1.47 2.95
CA GLY A 557 -1.31 -2.09 4.30
C GLY A 557 -1.53 -1.12 5.46
N GLN A 558 -1.73 0.17 5.17
CA GLN A 558 -1.89 1.24 6.15
C GLN A 558 -3.34 1.32 6.66
N GLY A 559 -3.79 0.24 7.31
CA GLY A 559 -5.14 0.15 7.87
C GLY A 559 -5.39 1.22 8.96
N PRO A 560 -6.55 1.88 8.97
CA PRO A 560 -6.92 2.79 10.04
C PRO A 560 -7.35 2.04 11.30
N LEU A 561 -7.13 2.65 12.45
CA LEU A 561 -7.67 2.25 13.75
C LEU A 561 -8.61 3.34 14.25
N THR A 562 -9.84 3.01 14.62
CA THR A 562 -10.74 3.96 15.29
C THR A 562 -11.04 3.58 16.73
N THR A 563 -11.35 4.59 17.55
CA THR A 563 -11.58 4.43 18.99
C THR A 563 -12.91 5.03 19.42
N ALA A 564 -13.42 4.62 20.57
CA ALA A 564 -14.67 5.12 21.13
C ALA A 564 -14.61 6.57 21.63
N SER A 565 -13.42 7.19 21.59
CA SER A 565 -13.22 8.63 21.81
C SER A 565 -13.31 9.46 20.52
N ASP A 566 -13.74 8.87 19.41
CA ASP A 566 -13.88 9.50 18.10
C ASP A 566 -12.54 9.95 17.50
N LEU A 567 -11.44 9.26 17.86
CA LEU A 567 -10.12 9.38 17.21
C LEU A 567 -9.89 8.28 16.16
N LEU A 568 -9.14 8.64 15.12
CA LEU A 568 -8.69 7.81 14.01
C LEU A 568 -7.15 7.83 13.93
N PHE A 569 -6.50 6.69 14.07
CA PHE A 569 -5.05 6.55 13.94
C PHE A 569 -4.68 5.89 12.60
N VAL A 570 -3.67 6.45 11.91
CA VAL A 570 -3.16 5.92 10.64
C VAL A 570 -1.63 6.08 10.55
N GLY A 571 -0.95 5.10 9.97
CA GLY A 571 0.48 5.20 9.66
C GLY A 571 0.73 5.53 8.19
N GLN A 572 1.67 6.42 7.88
CA GLN A 572 2.07 6.78 6.52
C GLN A 572 3.41 6.12 6.14
N ILE A 573 3.60 5.88 4.84
CA ILE A 573 4.81 5.24 4.31
C ILE A 573 6.04 6.16 4.35
N ASP A 574 5.87 7.44 4.68
CA ASP A 574 6.93 8.40 5.02
C ASP A 574 7.31 8.37 6.52
N GLY A 575 6.70 7.47 7.29
CA GLY A 575 7.04 7.19 8.69
C GLY A 575 6.26 7.99 9.73
N ARG A 576 5.30 8.83 9.30
CA ARG A 576 4.41 9.53 10.23
C ARG A 576 3.29 8.64 10.74
N LEU A 577 3.13 8.57 12.06
CA LEU A 577 1.90 8.14 12.71
C LEU A 577 1.02 9.37 12.94
N LEU A 578 -0.21 9.35 12.45
CA LEU A 578 -1.19 10.42 12.65
C LEU A 578 -2.28 9.97 13.62
N ALA A 579 -2.80 10.93 14.38
CA ALA A 579 -4.09 10.82 15.04
C ALA A 579 -4.99 11.96 14.54
N MET A 580 -6.18 11.59 14.10
CA MET A 580 -7.12 12.45 13.37
C MET A 580 -8.47 12.45 14.09
N ASP A 581 -9.25 13.52 13.94
CA ASP A 581 -10.66 13.51 14.32
C ASP A 581 -11.43 12.59 13.35
N SER A 582 -12.14 11.62 13.89
CA SER A 582 -12.84 10.62 13.09
C SER A 582 -14.12 11.16 12.42
N THR A 583 -14.59 12.36 12.78
CA THR A 583 -15.84 12.94 12.27
C THR A 583 -15.64 13.90 11.11
N ASP A 584 -14.46 14.51 10.97
CA ASP A 584 -14.14 15.43 9.87
C ASP A 584 -12.77 15.17 9.19
N GLY A 585 -11.94 14.29 9.76
CA GLY A 585 -10.64 13.93 9.22
C GLY A 585 -9.54 14.98 9.48
N GLU A 586 -9.72 15.93 10.39
CA GLU A 586 -8.65 16.86 10.77
C GLU A 586 -7.48 16.11 11.45
N VAL A 587 -6.25 16.40 11.04
CA VAL A 587 -5.05 15.87 11.72
C VAL A 587 -4.84 16.65 13.02
N LEU A 588 -4.94 15.96 14.16
CA LEU A 588 -4.85 16.57 15.49
C LEU A 588 -3.46 16.40 16.12
N TRP A 589 -2.73 15.36 15.71
CA TRP A 589 -1.41 14.99 16.23
C TRP A 589 -0.66 14.17 15.17
N GLU A 590 0.65 14.36 15.09
CA GLU A 590 1.53 13.59 14.22
C GLU A 590 2.86 13.28 14.93
N PHE A 591 3.50 12.18 14.56
CA PHE A 591 4.78 11.74 15.12
C PHE A 591 5.61 10.99 14.08
N GLN A 592 6.88 11.35 13.90
CA GLN A 592 7.82 10.71 13.00
C GLN A 592 8.54 9.53 13.68
N THR A 593 8.37 8.33 13.13
CA THR A 593 8.95 7.08 13.66
C THR A 593 10.35 6.77 13.12
N GLY A 594 10.77 7.46 12.05
CA GLY A 594 12.08 7.30 11.40
C GLY A 594 12.14 6.25 10.29
N SER A 595 11.07 5.51 10.06
CA SER A 595 10.95 4.49 9.01
C SER A 595 9.51 4.45 8.52
N GLY A 596 9.29 4.09 7.25
CA GLY A 596 7.95 4.02 6.67
C GLY A 596 7.01 3.08 7.46
N ILE A 597 5.71 3.33 7.40
CA ILE A 597 4.70 2.45 8.00
C ILE A 597 3.84 1.85 6.87
N ALA A 598 3.84 0.51 6.80
CA ALA A 598 3.04 -0.29 5.86
C ALA A 598 2.16 -1.30 6.60
N SER A 599 1.79 -0.96 7.84
CA SER A 599 1.00 -1.76 8.78
C SER A 599 -0.10 -0.90 9.39
N ALA A 600 -1.03 -1.52 10.12
CA ALA A 600 -2.06 -0.81 10.85
C ALA A 600 -1.62 -0.53 12.32
N PRO A 601 -1.91 0.66 12.88
CA PRO A 601 -1.74 0.91 14.32
C PRO A 601 -2.72 0.08 15.14
N ILE A 602 -2.35 -0.28 16.36
CA ILE A 602 -3.19 -0.98 17.33
C ILE A 602 -3.33 -0.19 18.63
N THR A 603 -4.37 -0.44 19.41
CA THR A 603 -4.52 0.10 20.78
C THR A 603 -4.95 -1.00 21.75
N TYR A 604 -4.44 -0.91 22.98
CA TYR A 604 -4.62 -1.93 24.01
C TYR A 604 -4.48 -1.29 25.40
N GLU A 605 -4.76 -2.04 26.46
CA GLU A 605 -4.63 -1.58 27.84
C GLU A 605 -3.80 -2.55 28.66
N VAL A 606 -2.80 -2.04 29.38
CA VAL A 606 -2.04 -2.80 30.38
C VAL A 606 -2.08 -2.05 31.69
N ASP A 607 -2.41 -2.74 32.78
CA ASP A 607 -2.50 -2.17 34.13
C ASP A 607 -3.37 -0.89 34.24
N GLY A 608 -4.38 -0.75 33.39
CA GLY A 608 -5.29 0.41 33.37
C GLY A 608 -4.76 1.63 32.61
N GLU A 609 -3.63 1.50 31.92
CA GLU A 609 -3.10 2.53 31.01
C GLU A 609 -3.35 2.10 29.57
N GLN A 610 -3.92 2.99 28.76
CA GLN A 610 -4.14 2.79 27.34
C GLN A 610 -2.85 3.10 26.57
N TYR A 611 -2.52 2.21 25.66
CA TYR A 611 -1.39 2.33 24.74
C TYR A 611 -1.88 2.38 23.29
N VAL A 612 -1.12 3.05 22.44
CA VAL A 612 -1.19 2.93 20.97
C VAL A 612 0.16 2.39 20.51
N ALA A 613 0.20 1.42 19.61
CA ALA A 613 1.44 0.91 19.03
C ALA A 613 1.37 0.78 17.51
N VAL A 614 2.51 0.90 16.84
CA VAL A 614 2.61 0.78 15.39
C VAL A 614 3.96 0.19 14.98
N PHE A 615 3.97 -0.64 13.94
CA PHE A 615 5.19 -1.23 13.42
C PHE A 615 5.73 -0.44 12.21
N ALA A 616 6.85 0.25 12.42
CA ALA A 616 7.53 1.07 11.44
C ALA A 616 8.71 0.28 10.83
N ALA A 617 8.44 -0.40 9.71
CA ALA A 617 9.43 -1.19 8.97
C ALA A 617 9.52 -0.85 7.47
N GLY A 618 8.58 -0.08 6.96
CA GLY A 618 8.45 0.28 5.55
C GLY A 618 8.00 -0.89 4.68
N SER A 619 7.74 -0.61 3.41
CA SER A 619 7.54 -1.62 2.37
C SER A 619 8.00 -1.02 1.04
N THR A 620 8.39 -1.86 0.07
CA THR A 620 8.77 -1.36 -1.26
C THR A 620 7.57 -0.94 -2.10
N ASN A 621 6.36 -1.33 -1.74
CA ASN A 621 5.15 -0.88 -2.44
C ASN A 621 4.58 0.39 -1.78
N PRO A 622 4.11 1.39 -2.56
CA PRO A 622 4.18 1.54 -4.02
C PRO A 622 5.39 2.36 -4.53
N TYR A 623 6.30 2.78 -3.63
CA TYR A 623 7.35 3.78 -3.94
C TYR A 623 8.75 3.20 -4.19
N GLY A 624 8.88 1.88 -4.29
CA GLY A 624 10.14 1.17 -4.51
C GLY A 624 11.17 1.44 -3.42
N GLY A 625 12.45 1.43 -3.80
CA GLY A 625 13.57 1.68 -2.90
C GLY A 625 13.71 3.12 -2.38
N SER A 626 12.71 4.00 -2.60
CA SER A 626 12.71 5.33 -1.99
C SER A 626 12.09 5.35 -0.59
N VAL A 627 11.40 4.28 -0.18
CA VAL A 627 10.88 4.14 1.18
C VAL A 627 12.04 3.86 2.14
N THR A 628 12.12 4.64 3.22
CA THR A 628 13.06 4.36 4.31
C THR A 628 12.56 3.17 5.11
N GLN A 629 13.31 2.07 5.09
CA GLN A 629 12.95 0.84 5.79
C GLN A 629 13.44 0.86 7.24
N GLY A 630 12.95 -0.08 8.05
CA GLY A 630 13.33 -0.22 9.45
C GLY A 630 12.80 -1.51 10.05
N ASP A 631 12.83 -1.59 11.38
CA ASP A 631 12.37 -2.76 12.15
C ASP A 631 11.79 -2.37 13.51
N SER A 632 11.27 -1.16 13.65
CA SER A 632 10.94 -0.59 14.96
C SER A 632 9.45 -0.71 15.28
N LEU A 633 9.14 -1.41 16.37
CA LEU A 633 7.84 -1.33 17.02
C LEU A 633 7.87 -0.17 18.00
N TRP A 634 6.94 0.78 17.83
CA TRP A 634 6.78 1.94 18.71
C TRP A 634 5.51 1.81 19.53
N ALA A 635 5.55 2.25 20.79
CA ALA A 635 4.35 2.43 21.59
C ALA A 635 4.29 3.80 22.26
N PHE A 636 3.06 4.26 22.49
CA PHE A 636 2.71 5.59 22.96
C PHE A 636 1.68 5.49 24.08
N LYS A 637 1.77 6.38 25.06
CA LYS A 637 0.73 6.60 26.08
C LYS A 637 0.73 8.05 26.53
N LEU A 638 -0.32 8.44 27.27
CA LEU A 638 -0.37 9.77 27.88
C LEU A 638 0.82 9.94 28.86
N GLY A 639 1.58 11.00 28.68
CA GLY A 639 2.78 11.30 29.49
C GLY A 639 3.99 10.41 29.18
N GLY A 640 4.02 9.70 28.06
CA GLY A 640 5.21 8.96 27.61
C GLY A 640 6.39 9.90 27.35
N THR A 641 7.58 9.54 27.85
CA THR A 641 8.79 10.40 27.77
C THR A 641 10.01 9.69 27.19
N TYR A 642 9.83 8.65 26.40
CA TYR A 642 10.95 7.95 25.77
C TYR A 642 11.67 8.87 24.78
N SER A 643 13.00 8.86 24.82
CA SER A 643 13.85 9.56 23.84
C SER A 643 14.75 8.57 23.12
N THR A 644 14.94 8.81 21.83
CA THR A 644 15.91 8.12 20.98
C THR A 644 17.35 8.50 21.33
N ASP A 645 18.31 7.80 20.73
CA ASP A 645 19.75 8.12 20.87
C ASP A 645 20.12 9.54 20.39
N SER A 646 19.24 10.21 19.64
CA SER A 646 19.43 11.62 19.21
C SER A 646 19.09 12.64 20.30
N GLY A 647 18.51 12.19 21.42
CA GLY A 647 17.91 13.03 22.46
C GLY A 647 16.47 13.48 22.16
N SER A 648 16.00 13.37 20.91
CA SER A 648 14.60 13.62 20.54
C SER A 648 13.70 12.43 20.88
N GLN A 649 12.42 12.69 21.11
CA GLN A 649 11.41 11.64 21.25
C GLN A 649 11.06 10.99 19.91
N GLU A 650 11.18 11.73 18.82
CA GLU A 650 10.90 11.26 17.46
C GLU A 650 12.13 10.63 16.79
N GLY A 651 11.88 9.81 15.78
CA GLY A 651 12.89 9.40 14.81
C GLY A 651 13.22 10.52 13.82
N PRO A 652 14.40 10.48 13.16
CA PRO A 652 14.75 11.45 12.14
C PRO A 652 13.82 11.33 10.93
N ASP A 653 13.64 12.40 10.14
CA ASP A 653 12.80 12.33 8.95
C ASP A 653 13.32 11.30 7.96
N THR A 654 12.38 10.58 7.35
CA THR A 654 12.67 9.63 6.28
C THR A 654 13.14 10.36 5.02
N ALA A 655 13.84 9.63 4.14
CA ALA A 655 14.22 10.15 2.83
C ALA A 655 12.97 10.46 1.97
N PRO A 656 13.03 11.47 1.08
CA PRO A 656 11.88 11.84 0.26
C PRO A 656 11.41 10.69 -0.64
N LEU A 657 10.10 10.42 -0.60
CA LEU A 657 9.48 9.41 -1.43
C LEU A 657 9.50 9.81 -2.91
N SER A 658 9.75 8.83 -3.78
CA SER A 658 9.60 8.99 -5.24
C SER A 658 8.13 8.88 -5.64
N ILE A 659 7.32 9.86 -5.23
CA ILE A 659 5.87 9.91 -5.49
C ILE A 659 5.55 9.92 -6.98
N ARG A 660 6.47 10.46 -7.78
CA ARG A 660 6.35 10.56 -9.23
C ARG A 660 7.15 9.46 -9.90
N ARG A 661 6.56 8.72 -10.85
CA ARG A 661 7.28 7.66 -11.56
C ARG A 661 8.52 8.24 -12.26
N PRO A 662 9.75 7.83 -11.90
CA PRO A 662 10.97 8.37 -12.49
C PRO A 662 11.17 7.88 -13.92
N VAL A 663 12.01 8.58 -14.71
CA VAL A 663 12.57 8.01 -15.95
C VAL A 663 13.49 6.82 -15.66
N SER A 664 13.36 5.75 -16.45
CA SER A 664 14.21 4.57 -16.34
C SER A 664 15.64 4.88 -16.75
N GLY A 665 16.62 4.43 -15.99
CA GLY A 665 18.05 4.59 -16.29
C GLY A 665 18.73 5.62 -15.40
N ALA A 666 20.05 5.49 -15.22
CA ALA A 666 20.84 6.42 -14.42
C ALA A 666 21.08 7.75 -15.16
N ALA A 667 21.24 8.82 -14.39
CA ALA A 667 21.61 10.13 -14.90
C ALA A 667 22.91 10.08 -15.71
N VAL A 668 22.90 10.63 -16.91
CA VAL A 668 24.09 10.78 -17.77
C VAL A 668 24.52 12.24 -17.78
N ALA A 669 25.75 12.51 -17.35
CA ALA A 669 26.33 13.86 -17.36
C ALA A 669 26.39 14.40 -18.79
N GLY A 670 25.82 15.58 -19.03
CA GLY A 670 25.68 16.12 -20.38
C GLY A 670 27.00 16.29 -21.13
N GLU A 671 28.07 16.68 -20.44
CA GLU A 671 29.41 16.82 -21.03
C GLU A 671 29.92 15.53 -21.69
N SER A 672 29.55 14.35 -21.16
CA SER A 672 29.97 13.05 -21.69
C SER A 672 29.33 12.71 -23.04
N VAL A 673 28.22 13.38 -23.35
CA VAL A 673 27.40 13.15 -24.54
C VAL A 673 27.17 14.40 -25.39
N GLY A 674 27.95 15.46 -25.13
CA GLY A 674 27.87 16.74 -25.83
C GLY A 674 26.51 17.44 -25.67
N ASN A 675 25.88 17.31 -24.50
CA ASN A 675 24.55 17.83 -24.18
C ASN A 675 23.48 17.46 -25.23
N THR A 676 23.63 16.32 -25.90
CA THR A 676 22.75 15.94 -27.00
C THR A 676 21.87 14.76 -26.58
N VAL A 677 20.58 14.79 -26.95
CA VAL A 677 19.64 13.67 -26.84
C VAL A 677 19.27 13.21 -28.24
N TYR A 678 19.37 11.91 -28.51
CA TYR A 678 18.85 11.31 -29.74
C TYR A 678 17.41 10.83 -29.52
N LEU A 679 16.50 11.27 -30.39
CA LEU A 679 15.07 10.92 -30.33
C LEU A 679 14.81 9.56 -31.00
N ALA A 680 13.88 8.79 -30.43
CA ALA A 680 13.44 7.48 -30.92
C ALA A 680 14.57 6.49 -31.26
N ARG A 681 15.61 6.42 -30.41
CA ARG A 681 16.70 5.44 -30.53
C ARG A 681 16.83 4.65 -29.24
N SER A 682 16.96 3.33 -29.32
CA SER A 682 17.24 2.52 -28.12
C SER A 682 18.73 2.45 -27.76
N SER A 683 19.61 2.99 -28.60
CA SER A 683 21.06 3.09 -28.35
C SER A 683 21.68 4.24 -29.14
N ARG A 684 22.65 4.93 -28.52
CA ARG A 684 23.41 6.02 -29.17
C ARG A 684 24.41 5.57 -30.22
N THR A 685 24.85 4.31 -30.17
CA THR A 685 25.98 3.83 -30.99
C THR A 685 25.58 2.70 -31.92
N ALA A 686 24.44 2.05 -31.69
CA ALA A 686 23.99 0.94 -32.52
C ALA A 686 23.37 1.42 -33.84
N ASP A 687 24.11 1.25 -34.94
CA ASP A 687 23.59 1.38 -36.30
C ASP A 687 22.95 0.05 -36.75
N THR A 688 21.77 -0.25 -36.20
CA THR A 688 21.04 -1.50 -36.46
C THR A 688 19.54 -1.22 -36.66
N ALA A 689 18.86 -2.09 -37.41
CA ALA A 689 17.42 -1.97 -37.65
C ALA A 689 16.58 -1.91 -36.38
N ALA A 690 16.97 -2.65 -35.33
CA ALA A 690 16.23 -2.71 -34.07
C ALA A 690 16.31 -1.41 -33.25
N ALA A 691 17.30 -0.57 -33.52
CA ALA A 691 17.50 0.66 -32.78
C ALA A 691 16.88 1.89 -33.45
N ARG A 692 16.43 1.77 -34.71
CA ARG A 692 15.79 2.82 -35.52
C ARG A 692 14.32 2.99 -35.14
N ASP A 693 13.82 4.24 -35.15
CA ASP A 693 12.41 4.61 -34.89
C ASP A 693 11.83 3.83 -33.68
N SER A 694 12.65 3.69 -32.65
CA SER A 694 12.38 2.77 -31.55
C SER A 694 11.24 3.32 -30.68
N LYS A 695 10.30 2.44 -30.37
CA LYS A 695 9.13 2.73 -29.52
C LYS A 695 9.31 2.25 -28.08
N ALA A 696 10.53 1.87 -27.70
CA ALA A 696 10.83 1.48 -26.33
C ALA A 696 10.74 2.69 -25.40
N GLN A 697 10.41 2.49 -24.12
CA GLN A 697 10.29 3.61 -23.17
C GLN A 697 11.59 4.42 -23.03
N ALA A 698 12.72 3.71 -22.98
CA ALA A 698 14.05 4.30 -22.90
C ALA A 698 14.59 4.79 -24.27
N ALA A 699 13.73 4.96 -25.29
CA ALA A 699 14.17 5.35 -26.62
C ALA A 699 14.45 6.86 -26.80
N MET A 700 14.73 7.56 -25.71
CA MET A 700 15.39 8.87 -25.71
C MET A 700 16.81 8.64 -25.21
N GLN A 701 17.85 9.09 -25.91
CA GLN A 701 19.22 8.66 -25.62
C GLN A 701 20.21 9.82 -25.38
N PRO A 702 20.69 10.03 -24.13
CA PRO A 702 20.31 9.29 -22.93
C PRO A 702 18.86 9.57 -22.52
N THR A 703 18.27 8.63 -21.79
CA THR A 703 16.88 8.76 -21.30
C THR A 703 16.79 9.74 -20.14
N HIS A 704 17.87 9.83 -19.35
CA HIS A 704 18.05 10.80 -18.28
C HIS A 704 19.34 11.55 -18.53
N LEU A 705 19.23 12.79 -19.05
CA LEU A 705 20.37 13.70 -19.19
C LEU A 705 20.45 14.59 -17.95
N ARG A 706 21.64 14.81 -17.40
CA ARG A 706 21.85 15.71 -16.26
C ARG A 706 22.84 16.82 -16.65
N VAL A 707 22.43 18.08 -16.50
CA VAL A 707 23.21 19.27 -16.90
C VAL A 707 23.12 20.40 -15.87
N PRO A 708 24.15 21.25 -15.70
CA PRO A 708 24.04 22.41 -14.83
C PRO A 708 23.14 23.49 -15.44
N VAL A 709 22.55 24.34 -14.59
CA VAL A 709 21.79 25.53 -15.02
C VAL A 709 22.63 26.42 -15.96
N GLY A 710 21.99 26.90 -17.03
CA GLY A 710 22.57 27.69 -18.12
C GLY A 710 23.05 26.84 -19.31
N THR A 711 22.85 25.52 -19.27
CA THR A 711 23.30 24.62 -20.34
C THR A 711 22.31 24.60 -21.51
N THR A 712 22.84 24.75 -22.74
CA THR A 712 22.10 24.47 -23.97
C THR A 712 22.14 22.97 -24.29
N VAL A 713 20.97 22.35 -24.39
CA VAL A 713 20.78 20.95 -24.78
C VAL A 713 20.32 20.88 -26.24
N THR A 714 20.84 19.91 -26.99
CA THR A 714 20.46 19.62 -28.37
C THR A 714 19.58 18.37 -28.44
N PHE A 715 18.40 18.46 -29.02
CA PHE A 715 17.56 17.33 -29.39
C PHE A 715 17.77 17.03 -30.87
N LEU A 716 18.14 15.81 -31.22
CA LEU A 716 18.43 15.40 -32.59
C LEU A 716 17.53 14.21 -32.98
N ASN A 717 16.84 14.31 -34.11
CA ASN A 717 16.29 13.13 -34.79
C ASN A 717 17.35 12.60 -35.77
N PRO A 718 18.07 11.52 -35.46
CA PRO A 718 19.26 11.15 -36.23
C PRO A 718 18.93 10.56 -37.61
N GLY A 719 19.50 11.17 -38.66
CA GLY A 719 19.41 10.72 -40.05
C GLY A 719 20.63 9.91 -40.51
N ALA A 720 20.78 9.79 -41.83
CA ALA A 720 21.84 8.97 -42.46
C ALA A 720 23.25 9.52 -42.20
N GLU A 721 23.36 10.80 -41.85
CA GLU A 721 24.60 11.45 -41.41
C GLU A 721 25.08 10.94 -40.04
N THR A 722 24.15 10.50 -39.19
CA THR A 722 24.46 9.94 -37.87
C THR A 722 24.56 8.42 -37.93
N PHE A 723 23.65 7.75 -38.65
CA PHE A 723 23.59 6.30 -38.78
C PHE A 723 23.40 5.88 -40.24
N PRO A 724 24.48 5.60 -40.98
CA PRO A 724 24.42 5.41 -42.42
C PRO A 724 23.60 4.19 -42.87
N ASN A 725 23.51 3.13 -42.06
CA ASN A 725 22.81 1.90 -42.46
C ASN A 725 21.34 1.89 -42.01
N PHE A 726 21.04 2.40 -40.82
CA PHE A 726 19.71 2.40 -40.22
C PHE A 726 19.38 3.75 -39.56
N PRO A 727 19.25 4.83 -40.36
CA PRO A 727 18.80 6.13 -39.86
C PRO A 727 17.32 6.09 -39.50
N ASN A 728 16.85 6.98 -38.62
CA ASN A 728 15.41 7.14 -38.42
C ASN A 728 14.73 7.50 -39.75
N GLN A 729 13.51 6.99 -39.93
CA GLN A 729 12.72 7.18 -41.14
C GLN A 729 11.50 8.04 -40.89
N LEU A 730 11.11 8.23 -39.64
CA LEU A 730 9.95 9.00 -39.25
C LEU A 730 10.36 10.36 -38.67
N PRO A 731 9.50 11.38 -38.78
CA PRO A 731 9.65 12.55 -37.93
C PRO A 731 9.43 12.14 -36.47
N HIS A 732 10.16 12.78 -35.56
CA HIS A 732 10.08 12.54 -34.12
C HIS A 732 10.07 13.86 -33.38
N CYS A 733 9.49 13.88 -32.18
CA CYS A 733 9.38 15.10 -31.39
C CYS A 733 10.22 15.09 -30.11
N ALA A 734 10.61 16.30 -29.70
CA ALA A 734 10.88 16.61 -28.31
C ALA A 734 9.74 17.52 -27.84
N THR A 735 8.73 16.92 -27.22
CA THR A 735 7.58 17.64 -26.67
C THR A 735 7.73 17.68 -25.16
N GLN A 736 8.16 18.83 -24.64
CA GLN A 736 8.24 19.07 -23.21
C GLN A 736 6.83 19.07 -22.62
N PHE A 737 6.64 18.38 -21.52
CA PHE A 737 5.39 18.37 -20.79
C PHE A 737 5.60 18.89 -19.36
N PHE A 738 4.52 19.38 -18.73
CA PHE A 738 4.44 20.21 -17.50
C PHE A 738 4.62 21.70 -17.71
N GLU A 739 5.84 22.18 -17.97
CA GLU A 739 6.14 23.61 -18.11
C GLU A 739 5.78 24.16 -19.50
N GLY A 740 5.73 23.30 -20.52
CA GLY A 740 5.42 23.64 -21.91
C GLY A 740 6.52 24.41 -22.62
N GLU A 741 7.80 24.25 -22.22
CA GLU A 741 8.89 25.12 -22.70
C GLU A 741 9.25 24.94 -24.19
N PHE A 742 9.10 23.72 -24.72
CA PHE A 742 9.39 23.42 -26.12
C PHE A 742 8.52 22.30 -26.65
N ASN A 743 8.18 22.37 -27.94
CA ASN A 743 7.40 21.35 -28.63
C ASN A 743 7.79 21.33 -30.11
N VAL A 744 8.78 20.50 -30.44
CA VAL A 744 9.42 20.52 -31.76
C VAL A 744 9.30 19.17 -32.44
N LYS A 745 8.90 19.18 -33.71
CA LYS A 745 8.88 18.01 -34.59
C LYS A 745 10.06 18.10 -35.56
N LEU A 746 10.93 17.11 -35.53
CA LEU A 746 12.19 17.07 -36.27
C LEU A 746 12.13 15.97 -37.32
N GLN A 747 12.46 16.30 -38.57
CA GLN A 747 12.72 15.30 -39.62
C GLN A 747 14.06 14.59 -39.35
N PRO A 748 14.28 13.39 -39.93
CA PRO A 748 15.59 12.74 -39.84
C PRO A 748 16.73 13.67 -40.33
N GLY A 749 17.72 13.88 -39.48
CA GLY A 749 18.86 14.79 -39.66
C GLY A 749 18.67 16.19 -39.07
N GLU A 750 17.48 16.53 -38.59
CA GLU A 750 17.21 17.84 -37.96
C GLU A 750 17.45 17.83 -36.46
N SER A 751 17.81 19.00 -35.93
CA SER A 751 18.02 19.22 -34.50
C SER A 751 17.37 20.50 -34.02
N TYR A 752 17.09 20.55 -32.72
CA TYR A 752 16.61 21.71 -32.00
C TYR A 752 17.45 21.93 -30.74
N GLN A 753 17.61 23.18 -30.31
CA GLN A 753 18.38 23.53 -29.13
C GLN A 753 17.53 24.35 -28.16
N HIS A 754 17.64 24.04 -26.87
CA HIS A 754 16.99 24.78 -25.78
C HIS A 754 17.98 25.03 -24.66
N THR A 755 17.93 26.21 -24.03
CA THR A 755 18.81 26.57 -22.90
C THR A 755 17.98 26.61 -21.64
N PHE A 756 18.36 25.80 -20.66
CA PHE A 756 17.67 25.74 -19.37
C PHE A 756 18.32 26.72 -18.38
N ASP A 757 17.59 27.73 -17.94
CA ASP A 757 18.07 28.80 -17.05
C ASP A 757 17.62 28.63 -15.59
N ARG A 758 16.83 27.58 -15.32
CA ARG A 758 16.31 27.18 -14.02
C ARG A 758 16.62 25.71 -13.77
N ALA A 759 16.85 25.36 -12.51
CA ALA A 759 16.95 23.97 -12.10
C ALA A 759 15.56 23.34 -11.97
N GLY A 760 15.51 22.04 -12.21
CA GLY A 760 14.28 21.28 -12.24
C GLY A 760 14.43 19.99 -13.02
N GLU A 761 13.34 19.24 -13.09
CA GLU A 761 13.24 18.03 -13.89
C GLU A 761 12.30 18.28 -15.07
N TYR A 762 12.87 18.35 -16.27
CA TYR A 762 12.13 18.66 -17.50
C TYR A 762 11.87 17.39 -18.28
N PHE A 763 10.62 16.94 -18.30
CA PHE A 763 10.25 15.72 -18.99
C PHE A 763 9.77 16.02 -20.40
N PHE A 764 10.06 15.11 -21.33
CA PHE A 764 9.65 15.25 -22.73
C PHE A 764 9.38 13.89 -23.36
N ASN A 765 8.46 13.84 -24.32
CA ASN A 765 8.11 12.62 -25.05
C ASN A 765 8.14 12.81 -26.56
N ASP A 766 8.04 11.69 -27.28
CA ASP A 766 7.90 11.66 -28.73
C ASP A 766 6.41 11.74 -29.12
N CYS A 767 6.12 12.49 -30.19
CA CYS A 767 4.77 12.64 -30.74
C CYS A 767 4.39 11.50 -31.70
N THR A 768 5.37 10.73 -32.19
CA THR A 768 5.16 9.63 -33.13
C THR A 768 4.78 8.32 -32.43
N ASP A 769 5.26 8.12 -31.20
CA ASP A 769 4.80 7.10 -30.26
C ASP A 769 4.95 7.69 -28.85
N PRO A 770 3.94 7.62 -27.96
CA PRO A 770 4.02 8.27 -26.66
C PRO A 770 4.91 7.53 -25.64
N ARG A 771 5.40 6.31 -25.96
CA ARG A 771 6.21 5.52 -25.03
C ARG A 771 7.62 6.06 -24.82
N PRO A 772 8.41 6.40 -25.86
CA PRO A 772 9.69 7.08 -25.69
C PRO A 772 9.53 8.35 -24.86
N THR A 773 10.09 8.34 -23.65
CA THR A 773 10.05 9.48 -22.71
C THR A 773 11.45 9.71 -22.15
N GLY A 774 11.87 10.97 -22.09
CA GLY A 774 13.14 11.37 -21.51
C GLY A 774 12.97 12.44 -20.44
N LYS A 775 14.03 12.65 -19.66
CA LYS A 775 14.14 13.71 -18.65
C LYS A 775 15.46 14.45 -18.81
N ILE A 776 15.40 15.77 -18.73
CA ILE A 776 16.57 16.62 -18.48
C ILE A 776 16.51 17.03 -17.00
N GLU A 777 17.43 16.53 -16.19
CA GLU A 777 17.66 17.02 -14.84
C GLU A 777 18.62 18.19 -14.90
N VAL A 778 18.11 19.38 -14.62
CA VAL A 778 18.91 20.60 -14.56
C VAL A 778 19.20 20.90 -13.10
N TYR A 779 20.48 20.92 -12.72
CA TYR A 779 20.89 21.07 -11.33
C TYR A 779 21.66 22.36 -11.08
N LEU A 780 21.58 22.84 -9.85
CA LEU A 780 22.43 23.91 -9.34
C LEU A 780 23.65 23.30 -8.65
N ASP A 781 24.82 23.91 -8.87
CA ASP A 781 26.00 23.66 -8.04
C ASP A 781 25.98 24.66 -6.88
N PRO A 782 25.88 24.20 -5.61
CA PRO A 782 25.93 25.09 -4.45
C PRO A 782 27.26 25.85 -4.39
N GLN A 783 27.18 27.16 -4.27
CA GLN A 783 28.34 28.03 -4.10
C GLN A 783 28.53 28.37 -2.62
N ASP A 784 29.60 27.87 -2.02
CA ASP A 784 29.91 28.10 -0.62
C ASP A 784 30.21 29.58 -0.33
N GLN A 785 29.63 30.08 0.76
CA GLN A 785 29.79 31.44 1.29
C GLN A 785 30.32 31.36 2.73
N PRO A 786 31.65 31.18 2.91
CA PRO A 786 32.24 30.97 4.23
C PRO A 786 31.95 32.14 5.18
N GLY A 787 31.43 31.82 6.37
CA GLY A 787 31.14 32.82 7.41
C GLY A 787 29.90 33.68 7.15
N ALA A 788 29.11 33.38 6.13
CA ALA A 788 27.88 34.13 5.82
C ALA A 788 26.66 33.72 6.66
N LEU A 789 26.76 32.63 7.45
CA LEU A 789 25.66 32.07 8.25
C LEU A 789 25.85 32.26 9.76
N THR A 790 24.83 32.77 10.43
CA THR A 790 24.76 32.85 11.90
C THR A 790 23.35 32.49 12.40
N PHE A 791 23.26 31.96 13.63
CA PHE A 791 21.98 31.68 14.30
C PHE A 791 21.80 32.59 15.52
N THR A 792 20.55 32.99 15.76
CA THR A 792 20.17 33.80 16.94
C THR A 792 19.07 33.07 17.72
N PRO A 793 19.31 32.62 18.96
CA PRO A 793 20.62 32.51 19.64
C PRO A 793 21.54 31.47 18.97
N SER A 794 22.85 31.53 19.23
CA SER A 794 23.82 30.54 18.73
C SER A 794 23.79 29.20 19.50
N ARG A 795 23.15 29.20 20.67
CA ARG A 795 22.80 27.99 21.44
C ARG A 795 21.33 27.71 21.21
N LEU A 796 21.03 26.64 20.49
CA LEU A 796 19.69 26.21 20.17
C LEU A 796 19.17 25.31 21.30
N ASP A 797 18.18 25.82 22.02
CA ASP A 797 17.45 25.05 23.02
C ASP A 797 16.21 24.46 22.34
N LEU A 798 16.27 23.16 22.05
CA LEU A 798 15.20 22.37 21.43
C LEU A 798 14.46 21.51 22.48
N SER A 799 14.71 21.75 23.77
CA SER A 799 14.05 21.00 24.84
C SER A 799 12.55 21.25 24.89
N SER A 800 11.81 20.19 25.24
CA SER A 800 10.39 20.31 25.55
C SER A 800 10.20 20.94 26.93
N GLY A 801 9.36 21.97 27.00
CA GLY A 801 8.98 22.57 28.29
C GLY A 801 8.13 21.65 29.18
N THR A 802 7.55 20.58 28.63
CA THR A 802 6.65 19.63 29.30
C THR A 802 7.27 18.24 29.45
N GLY A 803 8.39 17.96 28.78
CA GLY A 803 9.00 16.62 28.72
C GLY A 803 8.38 15.68 27.68
N ILE A 804 7.49 16.19 26.82
CA ILE A 804 6.87 15.47 25.69
C ILE A 804 7.05 16.26 24.39
N PHE A 805 7.15 15.60 23.22
CA PHE A 805 7.56 16.24 21.96
C PHE A 805 6.63 17.38 21.51
N THR A 806 5.32 17.26 21.73
CA THR A 806 4.34 18.34 21.49
C THR A 806 4.64 19.63 22.27
N GLY A 807 5.50 19.55 23.30
CA GLY A 807 6.01 20.68 24.05
C GLY A 807 7.20 21.40 23.40
N VAL A 808 7.80 20.87 22.33
CA VAL A 808 8.87 21.52 21.56
C VAL A 808 8.26 22.58 20.65
N ASN A 809 8.22 23.82 21.13
CA ASN A 809 7.55 24.92 20.44
C ASN A 809 8.45 26.15 20.23
N GLY A 810 8.18 26.89 19.16
CA GLY A 810 8.82 28.15 18.82
C GLY A 810 9.78 28.04 17.64
N LYS A 811 10.46 29.15 17.34
CA LYS A 811 11.26 29.30 16.12
C LYS A 811 12.75 29.41 16.38
N VAL A 812 13.53 28.93 15.41
CA VAL A 812 14.97 29.18 15.28
C VAL A 812 15.20 30.14 14.13
N THR A 813 15.94 31.23 14.37
CA THR A 813 16.24 32.23 13.34
C THR A 813 17.68 32.10 12.86
N ALA A 814 17.85 31.87 11.57
CA ALA A 814 19.11 31.92 10.84
C ALA A 814 19.24 33.23 10.06
N HIS A 815 20.47 33.66 9.87
CA HIS A 815 20.82 34.86 9.13
C HIS A 815 21.88 34.53 8.09
N PHE A 816 21.56 34.78 6.81
CA PHE A 816 22.44 34.51 5.67
C PHE A 816 22.79 35.81 4.96
N GLU A 817 24.06 36.23 4.98
CA GLU A 817 24.53 37.36 4.17
C GLU A 817 24.62 37.00 2.68
N LEU A 818 24.02 37.82 1.82
CA LEU A 818 24.03 37.66 0.37
C LEU A 818 25.18 38.44 -0.29
N PRO A 819 25.90 37.86 -1.27
CA PRO A 819 26.85 38.60 -2.08
C PRO A 819 26.14 39.69 -2.92
N PRO A 820 26.82 40.81 -3.26
CA PRO A 820 26.23 41.86 -4.08
C PRO A 820 25.67 41.34 -5.41
N GLY A 821 24.52 41.88 -5.83
CA GLY A 821 23.88 41.54 -7.11
C GLY A 821 23.15 40.20 -7.13
N HIS A 822 22.97 39.55 -5.98
CA HIS A 822 22.12 38.38 -5.83
C HIS A 822 20.79 38.77 -5.18
N GLU A 823 19.69 38.24 -5.70
CA GLU A 823 18.36 38.44 -5.15
C GLU A 823 17.77 37.08 -4.76
N TYR A 824 17.13 37.01 -3.58
CA TYR A 824 16.45 35.79 -3.17
C TYR A 824 15.37 35.41 -4.17
N GLU A 825 15.31 34.13 -4.51
CA GLU A 825 14.24 33.59 -5.34
C GLU A 825 13.38 32.61 -4.55
N SER A 826 13.97 31.53 -4.05
CA SER A 826 13.24 30.41 -3.44
C SER A 826 14.17 29.46 -2.66
N GLY A 827 13.60 28.38 -2.12
CA GLY A 827 14.37 27.21 -1.71
C GLY A 827 15.33 27.44 -0.53
N ALA A 828 14.98 28.34 0.40
CA ALA A 828 15.69 28.43 1.66
C ALA A 828 15.42 27.15 2.48
N ILE A 829 16.44 26.29 2.61
CA ILE A 829 16.36 25.01 3.31
C ILE A 829 17.55 24.86 4.26
N LEU A 830 17.32 24.19 5.38
CA LEU A 830 18.35 23.77 6.31
C LEU A 830 18.67 22.29 6.09
N ARG A 831 19.94 21.95 5.94
CA ARG A 831 20.40 20.56 5.97
C ARG A 831 20.87 20.24 7.37
N ALA A 832 20.20 19.28 7.98
CA ALA A 832 20.50 18.75 9.31
C ALA A 832 21.28 17.42 9.19
N PRO A 833 22.06 17.02 10.20
CA PRO A 833 22.93 15.85 10.09
C PRO A 833 22.21 14.49 10.12
N LEU A 834 21.06 14.39 10.79
CA LEU A 834 20.33 13.13 10.93
C LEU A 834 19.29 12.93 9.83
N SER A 835 18.93 14.00 9.12
CA SER A 835 17.91 13.96 8.08
C SER A 835 18.52 13.91 6.68
N GLN A 836 17.95 13.07 5.82
CA GLN A 836 18.20 13.16 4.38
C GLN A 836 17.28 14.18 3.70
N THR A 837 16.19 14.55 4.36
CA THR A 837 15.23 15.54 3.89
C THR A 837 15.67 16.93 4.37
N PRO A 838 15.83 17.91 3.46
CA PRO A 838 16.10 19.27 3.89
C PRO A 838 14.89 19.86 4.60
N ILE A 839 15.11 20.54 5.72
CA ILE A 839 14.08 21.22 6.49
C ILE A 839 13.75 22.54 5.79
N PRO A 840 12.52 22.74 5.27
CA PRO A 840 12.14 23.98 4.62
C PRO A 840 12.02 25.12 5.63
N ALA A 841 12.37 26.33 5.21
CA ALA A 841 12.11 27.51 6.02
C ALA A 841 10.61 27.79 6.12
N THR A 842 10.12 28.09 7.33
CA THR A 842 8.74 28.54 7.53
C THR A 842 8.52 29.96 7.06
N THR A 843 9.56 30.80 7.13
CA THR A 843 9.47 32.20 6.75
C THR A 843 10.83 32.69 6.26
N VAL A 844 10.84 33.40 5.13
CA VAL A 844 12.04 34.04 4.59
C VAL A 844 11.77 35.53 4.40
N THR A 845 12.54 36.37 5.08
CA THR A 845 12.56 37.82 4.83
C THR A 845 13.85 38.17 4.10
N ALA A 846 13.73 38.57 2.83
CA ALA A 846 14.86 38.98 2.02
C ALA A 846 15.06 40.50 2.04
N ASN A 847 16.29 40.92 2.34
CA ASN A 847 16.78 42.28 2.15
C ASN A 847 17.87 42.27 1.07
N LYS A 848 18.26 43.45 0.58
CA LYS A 848 19.24 43.59 -0.52
C LYS A 848 20.55 42.81 -0.32
N ASN A 849 20.99 42.62 0.92
CA ASN A 849 22.27 41.98 1.25
C ASN A 849 22.13 40.82 2.26
N ARG A 850 20.92 40.42 2.65
CA ARG A 850 20.74 39.45 3.75
C ARG A 850 19.39 38.76 3.70
N LEU A 851 19.37 37.46 4.01
CA LEU A 851 18.18 36.67 4.32
C LEU A 851 18.04 36.52 5.84
N ILE A 852 16.82 36.66 6.33
CA ILE A 852 16.41 36.22 7.66
C ILE A 852 15.49 35.03 7.45
N VAL A 853 15.90 33.87 7.94
CA VAL A 853 15.26 32.58 7.67
C VAL A 853 14.81 31.98 8.99
N GLU A 854 13.55 31.62 9.11
CA GLU A 854 12.98 30.99 10.30
C GLU A 854 12.64 29.52 10.02
N PHE A 855 12.81 28.70 11.06
CA PHE A 855 12.45 27.27 11.09
C PHE A 855 11.71 26.97 12.40
N GLU A 856 10.77 26.02 12.41
CA GLU A 856 10.16 25.55 13.65
C GLU A 856 11.16 24.68 14.44
N LYS A 857 11.13 24.78 15.76
CA LYS A 857 12.00 23.97 16.62
C LYS A 857 11.68 22.48 16.52
N ALA A 858 10.41 22.11 16.36
CA ALA A 858 9.98 20.72 16.24
C ALA A 858 10.68 20.04 15.06
N ASP A 859 10.66 20.66 13.87
CA ASP A 859 11.33 20.15 12.67
C ASP A 859 12.86 20.02 12.81
N LEU A 860 13.49 20.76 13.74
CA LEU A 860 14.92 20.63 14.03
C LEU A 860 15.20 19.56 15.09
N ASP A 861 14.29 19.34 16.03
CA ASP A 861 14.53 18.48 17.19
C ASP A 861 14.88 17.06 16.75
N ASN A 862 14.00 16.39 16.02
CA ASN A 862 14.21 15.01 15.58
C ASN A 862 15.38 14.86 14.57
N ASN A 863 15.74 15.93 13.87
CA ASN A 863 16.69 15.92 12.76
C ASN A 863 18.13 16.35 13.14
N VAL A 864 18.33 16.91 14.34
CA VAL A 864 19.62 17.46 14.79
C VAL A 864 20.02 16.82 16.13
N PRO A 865 21.23 16.26 16.29
CA PRO A 865 21.62 15.63 17.56
C PRO A 865 21.93 16.68 18.64
N GLU A 866 21.88 16.29 19.92
CA GLU A 866 22.37 17.12 21.02
C GLU A 866 23.90 17.35 20.92
N GLY A 867 24.37 18.54 21.31
CA GLY A 867 25.80 18.88 21.35
C GLY A 867 26.24 19.89 20.29
N GLU A 868 27.53 19.86 19.92
CA GLU A 868 28.08 20.75 18.90
C GLU A 868 27.77 20.20 17.50
N VAL A 869 27.00 20.95 16.72
CA VAL A 869 26.51 20.50 15.41
C VAL A 869 26.78 21.53 14.33
N THR A 870 27.24 21.05 13.18
CA THR A 870 27.37 21.88 11.97
C THR A 870 26.08 21.83 11.18
N LEU A 871 25.47 22.98 10.98
CA LEU A 871 24.27 23.16 10.15
C LEU A 871 24.63 23.86 8.85
N THR A 872 23.94 23.50 7.78
CA THR A 872 24.13 24.09 6.44
C THR A 872 22.83 24.72 5.97
N LEU A 873 22.85 26.02 5.68
CA LEU A 873 21.74 26.71 5.04
C LEU A 873 22.01 26.80 3.54
N VAL A 874 21.02 26.48 2.73
CA VAL A 874 21.06 26.59 1.28
C VAL A 874 19.91 27.48 0.83
N ALA A 875 20.14 28.34 -0.18
CA ALA A 875 19.10 29.17 -0.76
C ALA A 875 19.33 29.35 -2.27
N ASN A 876 18.23 29.34 -3.04
CA ASN A 876 18.28 29.69 -4.46
C ASN A 876 18.13 31.20 -4.64
N VAL A 877 18.96 31.76 -5.50
CA VAL A 877 19.05 33.18 -5.78
C VAL A 877 19.14 33.42 -7.28
N LEU A 878 18.74 34.60 -7.72
CA LEU A 878 18.97 35.07 -9.08
C LEU A 878 20.22 35.95 -9.13
N HIS A 879 21.06 35.70 -10.12
CA HIS A 879 22.16 36.60 -10.50
C HIS A 879 22.09 36.83 -12.01
N GLU A 880 21.88 38.08 -12.41
CA GLU A 880 21.71 38.47 -13.83
C GLU A 880 20.61 37.66 -14.57
N GLY A 881 19.55 37.27 -13.85
CA GLY A 881 18.43 36.49 -14.39
C GLY A 881 18.65 34.98 -14.48
N VAL A 882 19.84 34.48 -14.12
CA VAL A 882 20.13 33.04 -14.07
C VAL A 882 20.06 32.55 -12.63
N GLN A 883 19.40 31.41 -12.42
CA GLN A 883 19.32 30.79 -11.09
C GLN A 883 20.69 30.29 -10.64
N LYS A 884 21.03 30.57 -9.38
CA LYS A 884 22.22 30.09 -8.66
C LYS A 884 21.78 29.54 -7.30
N GLN A 885 22.60 28.68 -6.71
CA GLN A 885 22.38 28.21 -5.35
C GLN A 885 23.57 28.65 -4.48
N LEU A 886 23.28 29.33 -3.38
CA LEU A 886 24.28 29.67 -2.38
C LEU A 886 24.12 28.74 -1.19
N MET A 887 25.23 28.37 -0.58
CA MET A 887 25.23 27.63 0.68
C MET A 887 26.20 28.27 1.67
N ALA A 888 25.92 28.12 2.96
CA ALA A 888 26.83 28.50 4.02
C ALA A 888 26.67 27.55 5.21
N THR A 889 27.76 27.32 5.94
CA THR A 889 27.79 26.43 7.10
C THR A 889 28.18 27.19 8.37
N THR A 890 27.66 26.74 9.51
CA THR A 890 28.07 27.26 10.82
C THR A 890 27.85 26.21 11.91
N THR A 891 28.63 26.27 12.98
CA THR A 891 28.50 25.36 14.12
C THR A 891 27.68 26.03 15.22
N VAL A 892 26.74 25.29 15.79
CA VAL A 892 25.86 25.69 16.89
C VAL A 892 25.91 24.66 18.01
N THR A 893 25.57 25.09 19.23
CA THR A 893 25.38 24.18 20.36
C THR A 893 23.88 23.87 20.49
N VAL A 894 23.50 22.60 20.44
CA VAL A 894 22.12 22.11 20.60
C VAL A 894 21.95 21.48 21.97
N VAL A 895 20.81 21.74 22.62
CA VAL A 895 20.41 21.18 23.91
C VAL A 895 18.96 20.69 23.81
N LYS A 896 18.67 19.52 24.40
CA LYS A 896 17.36 18.86 24.37
C LYS A 896 16.92 18.44 25.76
#